data_AF-A0A1Z4JGL2-F1
#
_entry.id   AF-A0A1Z4JGL2-F1
#
_cell.length_a   1.000
_cell.length_b   1.000
_cell.length_c   1.000
_cell.angle_alpha   90.00
_cell.angle_beta   90.00
_cell.angle_gamma   90.00
#
_symmetry.space_group_name_H-M   'P 1'
#
loop_
_entity.id
_entity.type
_entity.pdbx_description
1 polymer ?
#
loop_
_entity_poly.entity_id
_entity_poly.type
_entity_poly.pdbx_seq_one_letter_code
_entity_poly.pdbx_strand_id
1 'polypeptide(L)'
;MSKKNSSKITQLAPVPCSPEDPCKVCGGVHHPCYTRGEELWCAYIESEEDVQRFTPEGYEFFGTVPGSGQAVFVPIKIADQRKQQIEHTPGEKIEPSTLKETIEELVQASLPKSELEIKIPLVAKRFQYFTNDVWRLYHTKEQEIEEAETRSDRVTEINQLLKIGNYELKLSKYLRPSLATPLEKIATYLGSNTAAMLTTLLPVAGSLLKTGTQLELIRATEFYALPILYTGIVAESGSSKSPTQKTILKPLFRMQAQAEEDHAYALQDWEAENKRARNSDETPPEKPAVHEYYTTDATREAIVLIQSQQPDRGFLGWFDELSALIGGQNQYRNGKGADKEAILSGRDGTGIKMNRASGKRAFVQSSAFSITGSTQPDTLRKMIGDFSDPTGQWARFLWTVLPIKPARFPEDETSYDISDFLHGVYVRLESFEPKTYRMSTEARSLYARWYNELDDLRLTQPQQGLRAVYAKMKGDTGTLALLLHCINSAVDSGRQPSEEISLETMKAAISLAKFYIGQVKLIHAEGGNESGELEQSYTKLIRLSERKGWIKARDAQNLCREFRKLSPDTVRSHFRELEAMGLGSTRGTGRQLEWQASTYASEEFPDIDSTLPTASRNGPDLRQYTPDVVTSVDGQSIENSEFAPNRQNGHSSNGLTSNGHLNGNGKKSETTTTTLKPQINGKPLLAADTDRLDLSTEADTFSQQAWENGDNGRG
;
A
#
# COMPACT_ATOMS: atom_id res chain seq x y z
N MET A 1 5.78 91.73 4.33
CA MET A 1 6.92 90.99 4.94
C MET A 1 7.43 90.01 3.89
N SER A 2 8.49 90.39 3.16
CA SER A 2 9.90 90.02 3.42
C SER A 2 10.23 88.65 2.79
N LYS A 3 10.77 88.59 1.57
CA LYS A 3 12.17 88.77 1.10
C LYS A 3 12.97 87.44 1.03
N LYS A 4 13.52 87.24 -0.17
CA LYS A 4 14.88 86.74 -0.53
C LYS A 4 15.16 85.21 -0.64
N ASN A 5 15.50 84.84 -1.88
CA ASN A 5 16.73 84.18 -2.35
C ASN A 5 17.42 83.16 -1.42
N SER A 6 17.63 81.93 -1.90
CA SER A 6 18.82 81.50 -2.67
C SER A 6 19.03 79.99 -2.55
N SER A 7 19.42 79.35 -3.65
CA SER A 7 20.32 78.18 -3.72
C SER A 7 20.11 77.04 -2.72
N LYS A 8 19.50 75.94 -3.17
CA LYS A 8 19.89 74.60 -2.69
C LYS A 8 20.22 73.70 -3.88
N ILE A 9 21.48 73.81 -4.29
CA ILE A 9 22.27 72.64 -4.69
C ILE A 9 22.06 71.61 -3.59
N THR A 10 21.42 70.49 -3.92
CA THR A 10 21.50 69.31 -3.07
C THR A 10 22.38 68.34 -3.83
N GLN A 11 23.68 68.34 -3.50
CA GLN A 11 24.55 67.20 -3.78
C GLN A 11 23.87 65.97 -3.18
N LEU A 12 23.31 65.11 -4.02
CA LEU A 12 22.93 63.77 -3.61
C LEU A 12 24.22 62.96 -3.57
N ALA A 13 24.73 62.76 -2.36
CA ALA A 13 25.81 61.81 -2.10
C ALA A 13 25.39 60.40 -2.54
N PRO A 14 26.33 59.55 -2.99
CA PRO A 14 26.02 58.16 -3.33
C PRO A 14 25.51 57.45 -2.08
N VAL A 15 24.27 56.95 -2.13
CA VAL A 15 23.71 56.13 -1.05
C VAL A 15 24.17 54.69 -1.28
N PRO A 16 25.01 54.10 -0.41
CA PRO A 16 25.34 52.69 -0.51
C PRO A 16 24.11 51.86 -0.15
N CYS A 17 23.76 50.90 -1.02
CA CYS A 17 22.71 49.94 -0.71
C CYS A 17 23.19 48.98 0.38
N SER A 18 22.55 49.03 1.56
CA SER A 18 22.73 48.06 2.65
C SER A 18 21.68 46.94 2.53
N PRO A 19 21.99 45.69 2.91
CA PRO A 19 21.02 44.59 2.95
C PRO A 19 19.80 44.84 3.85
N GLU A 20 19.89 45.79 4.78
CA GLU A 20 18.86 46.01 5.81
C GLU A 20 17.82 47.08 5.43
N ASP A 21 18.04 47.87 4.37
CA ASP A 21 17.13 48.94 3.93
C ASP A 21 17.05 49.03 2.38
N PRO A 22 16.07 48.39 1.72
CA PRO A 22 16.01 48.34 0.26
C PRO A 22 15.57 49.67 -0.35
N CYS A 23 16.26 50.09 -1.42
CA CYS A 23 15.94 51.28 -2.20
C CYS A 23 14.54 51.19 -2.82
N LYS A 24 13.69 52.20 -2.60
CA LYS A 24 12.31 52.30 -3.15
C LYS A 24 12.22 52.35 -4.69
N VAL A 25 13.35 52.40 -5.39
CA VAL A 25 13.42 52.54 -6.85
C VAL A 25 13.49 51.18 -7.57
N CYS A 26 14.01 50.12 -6.96
CA CYS A 26 14.23 48.82 -7.63
C CYS A 26 13.28 47.68 -7.22
N GLY A 27 12.32 47.91 -6.33
CA GLY A 27 11.24 46.95 -6.04
C GLY A 27 11.70 45.53 -5.63
N GLY A 28 12.95 45.35 -5.18
CA GLY A 28 13.45 44.06 -4.70
C GLY A 28 13.80 43.02 -5.78
N VAL A 29 14.09 43.39 -7.03
CA VAL A 29 14.59 42.44 -8.05
C VAL A 29 16.11 42.57 -8.18
N HIS A 30 16.85 41.52 -7.82
CA HIS A 30 18.30 41.42 -7.97
C HIS A 30 18.70 41.43 -9.47
N HIS A 31 19.17 42.57 -9.97
CA HIS A 31 20.06 42.62 -11.14
C HIS A 31 21.50 42.86 -10.66
N PRO A 32 22.51 42.20 -11.25
CA PRO A 32 23.90 42.39 -10.86
C PRO A 32 24.38 43.75 -11.35
N CYS A 33 24.43 44.75 -10.47
CA CYS A 33 25.17 45.97 -10.71
C CYS A 33 26.63 45.76 -10.27
N TYR A 34 27.40 45.03 -11.07
CA TYR A 34 28.87 45.08 -11.06
C TYR A 34 29.29 46.13 -12.11
N THR A 35 30.32 46.97 -12.01
CA THR A 35 31.63 46.90 -11.34
C THR A 35 32.27 48.31 -11.45
N ARG A 36 33.09 48.72 -10.47
CA ARG A 36 34.20 49.69 -10.56
C ARG A 36 33.94 51.06 -11.23
N GLY A 37 33.66 52.07 -10.41
CA GLY A 37 34.33 53.37 -10.50
C GLY A 37 33.91 54.35 -11.60
N GLU A 38 32.69 54.29 -12.12
CA GLU A 38 32.20 55.24 -13.13
C GLU A 38 30.83 55.82 -12.69
N GLU A 39 30.77 57.14 -12.56
CA GLU A 39 29.62 57.88 -12.01
C GLU A 39 28.48 57.96 -13.03
N LEU A 40 27.29 57.44 -12.70
CA LEU A 40 26.07 57.67 -13.47
C LEU A 40 25.39 58.96 -12.96
N TRP A 41 24.88 59.77 -13.88
CA TRP A 41 24.19 61.02 -13.52
C TRP A 41 22.69 60.91 -13.79
N CYS A 42 21.86 61.24 -12.80
CA CYS A 42 20.40 61.20 -12.95
C CYS A 42 19.78 62.54 -12.56
N ALA A 43 18.82 63.03 -13.36
CA ALA A 43 18.07 64.25 -13.09
C ALA A 43 16.57 64.03 -13.34
N TYR A 44 15.70 64.71 -12.59
CA TYR A 44 14.28 64.75 -12.90
C TYR A 44 14.05 65.81 -13.99
N ILE A 45 13.32 65.43 -15.04
CA ILE A 45 12.98 66.30 -16.15
C ILE A 45 11.46 66.42 -16.24
N GLU A 46 10.95 67.65 -16.42
CA GLU A 46 9.52 67.90 -16.57
C GLU A 46 9.12 68.10 -18.04
N SER A 47 10.10 68.36 -18.92
CA SER A 47 9.93 68.51 -20.37
C SER A 47 11.17 68.03 -21.17
N GLU A 48 11.02 67.81 -22.48
CA GLU A 48 12.15 67.44 -23.36
C GLU A 48 13.21 68.54 -23.48
N GLU A 49 12.84 69.81 -23.28
CA GLU A 49 13.78 70.95 -23.29
C GLU A 49 14.74 70.91 -22.08
N ASP A 50 14.34 70.27 -20.98
CA ASP A 50 15.16 70.12 -19.78
C ASP A 50 16.33 69.15 -19.99
N VAL A 51 16.22 68.19 -20.93
CA VAL A 51 17.28 67.21 -21.22
C VAL A 51 18.56 67.91 -21.65
N GLN A 52 18.48 68.85 -22.59
CA GLN A 52 19.64 69.59 -23.08
C GLN A 52 20.22 70.53 -22.02
N ARG A 53 19.37 71.06 -21.14
CA ARG A 53 19.78 72.02 -20.10
C ARG A 53 20.51 71.35 -18.93
N PHE A 54 20.18 70.10 -18.62
CA PHE A 54 20.73 69.36 -17.49
C PHE A 54 21.71 68.26 -17.87
N THR A 55 22.09 68.14 -19.16
CA THR A 55 23.16 67.24 -19.59
C THR A 55 24.52 67.74 -19.05
N PRO A 56 25.21 66.99 -18.18
CA PRO A 56 26.54 67.37 -17.72
C PRO A 56 27.58 67.34 -18.84
N GLU A 57 28.58 68.22 -18.81
CA GLU A 57 29.71 68.15 -19.75
C GLU A 57 30.40 66.78 -19.68
N GLY A 58 30.54 66.13 -20.83
CA GLY A 58 31.14 64.79 -20.92
C GLY A 58 30.15 63.62 -20.83
N TYR A 59 28.84 63.89 -20.75
CA TYR A 59 27.78 62.88 -20.70
C TYR A 59 26.77 63.06 -21.84
N GLU A 60 26.11 61.97 -22.27
CA GLU A 60 24.98 62.00 -23.20
C GLU A 60 23.73 61.38 -22.54
N PHE A 61 22.54 61.83 -23.00
CA PHE A 61 21.27 61.31 -22.53
C PHE A 61 21.08 59.85 -22.96
N PHE A 62 20.83 58.97 -21.99
CA PHE A 62 20.64 57.55 -22.22
C PHE A 62 19.15 57.16 -22.33
N GLY A 63 18.29 57.81 -21.55
CA GLY A 63 16.86 57.52 -21.53
C GLY A 63 16.18 57.95 -20.23
N THR A 64 14.86 57.78 -20.18
CA THR A 64 14.06 58.00 -18.96
C THR A 64 13.68 56.68 -18.29
N VAL A 65 13.73 56.64 -16.97
CA VAL A 65 13.22 55.53 -16.18
C VAL A 65 11.69 55.47 -16.33
N PRO A 66 11.10 54.35 -16.79
CA PRO A 66 9.67 54.24 -17.02
C PRO A 66 8.87 54.51 -15.74
N GLY A 67 7.92 55.46 -15.81
CA GLY A 67 7.00 55.77 -14.71
C GLY A 67 7.53 56.73 -13.64
N SER A 68 8.78 57.20 -13.71
CA SER A 68 9.32 58.16 -12.72
C SER A 68 9.67 59.54 -13.27
N GLY A 69 9.74 59.73 -14.59
CA GLY A 69 10.16 61.02 -15.18
C GLY A 69 11.64 61.36 -14.95
N GLN A 70 12.44 60.37 -14.54
CA GLN A 70 13.85 60.55 -14.22
C GLN A 70 14.72 60.22 -15.45
N ALA A 71 15.50 61.19 -15.91
CA ALA A 71 16.48 61.05 -16.99
C ALA A 71 17.81 60.48 -16.47
N VAL A 72 18.40 59.56 -17.22
CA VAL A 72 19.71 58.97 -16.96
C VAL A 72 20.68 59.45 -18.03
N PHE A 73 21.87 59.87 -17.60
CA PHE A 73 22.97 60.31 -18.46
C PHE A 73 24.20 59.44 -18.24
N VAL A 74 24.88 59.09 -19.33
CA VAL A 74 26.07 58.23 -19.33
C VAL A 74 27.28 58.97 -19.93
N PRO A 75 28.52 58.70 -19.48
CA PRO A 75 29.71 59.34 -20.04
C PRO A 75 29.84 59.08 -21.54
N ILE A 76 30.22 60.08 -22.32
CA ILE A 76 30.37 60.01 -23.80
C ILE A 76 31.37 58.91 -24.22
N LYS A 77 32.36 58.58 -23.38
CA LYS A 77 33.30 57.47 -23.64
C LYS A 77 32.62 56.09 -23.69
N ILE A 78 31.50 55.89 -22.99
CA ILE A 78 30.72 54.64 -22.98
C ILE A 78 29.79 54.58 -24.20
N ALA A 79 29.26 55.73 -24.63
CA ALA A 79 28.45 55.86 -25.82
C ALA A 79 29.21 55.47 -27.11
N ASP A 80 30.46 55.91 -27.21
CA ASP A 80 31.30 55.64 -28.38
C ASP A 80 31.78 54.17 -28.45
N GLN A 81 31.91 53.48 -27.32
CA GLN A 81 32.26 52.05 -27.31
C GLN A 81 31.13 51.13 -27.80
N ARG A 82 29.86 51.57 -27.74
CA ARG A 82 28.73 50.83 -28.35
C ARG A 82 28.43 51.24 -29.79
N LYS A 83 28.72 52.48 -30.19
CA LYS A 83 28.58 52.90 -31.61
C LYS A 83 29.60 52.25 -32.55
N GLN A 84 30.71 51.69 -32.02
CA GLN A 84 31.68 50.89 -32.80
C GLN A 84 31.33 49.40 -32.95
N GLN A 85 30.19 48.94 -32.44
CA GLN A 85 29.59 47.66 -32.81
C GLN A 85 28.26 47.94 -33.50
N ILE A 86 28.28 48.14 -34.82
CA ILE A 86 27.30 47.70 -35.83
C ILE A 86 27.79 48.31 -37.16
N GLU A 87 28.67 47.60 -37.83
CA GLU A 87 28.63 47.50 -39.30
C GLU A 87 28.36 46.03 -39.61
N HIS A 88 27.09 45.65 -39.54
CA HIS A 88 26.65 44.36 -40.08
C HIS A 88 26.52 44.50 -41.60
N THR A 89 27.40 43.82 -42.32
CA THR A 89 27.16 43.46 -43.72
C THR A 89 25.93 42.55 -43.75
N PRO A 90 24.96 42.73 -44.67
CA PRO A 90 23.77 41.89 -44.72
C PRO A 90 24.15 40.50 -45.23
N GLY A 91 24.53 39.61 -44.31
CA GLY A 91 24.58 38.17 -44.54
C GLY A 91 23.16 37.62 -44.57
N GLU A 92 22.93 36.61 -45.42
CA GLU A 92 21.64 35.93 -45.61
C GLU A 92 20.91 35.72 -44.28
N LYS A 93 19.61 36.09 -44.25
CA LYS A 93 18.73 35.77 -43.13
C LYS A 93 18.65 34.25 -42.98
N ILE A 94 19.44 33.69 -42.07
CA ILE A 94 19.34 32.29 -41.70
C ILE A 94 17.99 32.11 -40.99
N GLU A 95 17.18 31.16 -41.45
CA GLU A 95 15.81 31.00 -40.95
C GLU A 95 15.78 30.62 -39.45
N PRO A 96 14.86 31.20 -38.64
CA PRO A 96 14.69 30.87 -37.22
C PRO A 96 14.42 29.38 -36.94
N SER A 97 13.89 28.64 -37.91
CA SER A 97 13.65 27.18 -37.85
C SER A 97 14.94 26.39 -37.64
N THR A 98 16.01 26.75 -38.36
CA THR A 98 17.30 26.04 -38.32
C THR A 98 18.09 26.25 -37.03
N LEU A 99 17.94 27.39 -36.35
CA LEU A 99 18.52 27.62 -35.02
C LEU A 99 17.84 26.72 -33.98
N LYS A 100 16.50 26.60 -34.05
CA LYS A 100 15.73 25.76 -33.13
C LYS A 100 16.12 24.29 -33.25
N GLU A 101 16.25 23.78 -34.48
CA GLU A 101 16.72 22.41 -34.75
C GLU A 101 18.14 22.18 -34.21
N THR A 102 19.06 23.13 -34.42
CA THR A 102 20.44 23.03 -33.90
C THR A 102 20.48 22.99 -32.37
N ILE A 103 19.61 23.76 -31.71
CA ILE A 103 19.48 23.74 -30.24
C ILE A 103 18.89 22.41 -29.76
N GLU A 104 17.87 21.89 -30.45
CA GLU A 104 17.29 20.56 -30.15
C GLU A 104 18.33 19.44 -30.26
N GLU A 105 19.16 19.44 -31.31
CA GLU A 105 20.28 18.49 -31.46
C GLU A 105 21.31 18.60 -30.32
N LEU A 106 21.64 19.82 -29.90
CA LEU A 106 22.59 20.05 -28.80
C LEU A 106 22.07 19.53 -27.46
N VAL A 107 20.78 19.71 -27.18
CA VAL A 107 20.15 19.20 -25.95
C VAL A 107 20.11 17.66 -25.99
N GLN A 108 19.72 17.06 -27.12
CA GLN A 108 19.68 15.60 -27.28
C GLN A 108 21.07 14.93 -27.22
N ALA A 109 22.13 15.64 -27.59
CA ALA A 109 23.49 15.11 -27.51
C ALA A 109 24.02 14.97 -26.06
N SER A 110 23.31 15.52 -25.05
CA SER A 110 23.62 15.44 -23.61
C SER A 110 25.11 15.63 -23.29
N LEU A 111 25.69 16.67 -23.89
CA LEU A 111 27.14 16.92 -23.83
C LEU A 111 27.57 17.42 -22.44
N PRO A 112 28.81 17.14 -22.01
CA PRO A 112 29.36 17.71 -20.79
C PRO A 112 29.36 19.24 -20.85
N LYS A 113 29.15 19.89 -19.70
CA LYS A 113 29.14 21.36 -19.59
C LYS A 113 30.36 22.03 -20.25
N SER A 114 31.54 21.42 -20.12
CA SER A 114 32.79 21.91 -20.73
C SER A 114 32.73 21.95 -22.26
N GLU A 115 32.00 21.04 -22.90
CA GLU A 115 31.81 21.06 -24.35
C GLU A 115 30.72 22.06 -24.78
N LEU A 116 29.65 22.19 -23.99
CA LEU A 116 28.59 23.17 -24.23
C LEU A 116 29.12 24.61 -24.18
N GLU A 117 30.04 24.89 -23.23
CA GLU A 117 30.74 26.18 -23.13
C GLU A 117 31.56 26.53 -24.38
N ILE A 118 31.92 25.55 -25.21
CA ILE A 118 32.61 25.75 -26.49
C ILE A 118 31.61 25.83 -27.64
N LYS A 119 30.64 24.91 -27.69
CA LYS A 119 29.71 24.78 -28.83
C LYS A 119 28.66 25.89 -28.88
N ILE A 120 28.11 26.32 -27.74
CA ILE A 120 27.07 27.36 -27.72
C ILE A 120 27.58 28.71 -28.26
N PRO A 121 28.79 29.21 -27.90
CA PRO A 121 29.36 30.40 -28.53
C PRO A 121 29.57 30.26 -30.04
N LEU A 122 29.93 29.06 -30.53
CA LEU A 122 30.08 28.80 -31.97
C LEU A 122 28.73 28.85 -32.70
N VAL A 123 27.68 28.28 -32.10
CA VAL A 123 26.30 28.39 -32.61
C VAL A 123 25.82 29.84 -32.60
N ALA A 124 26.04 30.56 -31.51
CA ALA A 124 25.70 31.98 -31.41
C ALA A 124 26.36 32.81 -32.52
N LYS A 125 27.66 32.58 -32.77
CA LYS A 125 28.39 33.23 -33.87
C LYS A 125 27.85 32.84 -35.25
N ARG A 126 27.52 31.57 -35.47
CA ARG A 126 27.01 31.06 -36.75
C ARG A 126 25.67 31.68 -37.12
N PHE A 127 24.76 31.81 -36.15
CA PHE A 127 23.40 32.32 -36.37
C PHE A 127 23.24 33.82 -36.08
N GLN A 128 24.32 34.52 -35.71
CA GLN A 128 24.33 35.94 -35.35
C GLN A 128 23.42 36.29 -34.15
N TYR A 129 23.37 35.41 -33.14
CA TYR A 129 22.69 35.65 -31.87
C TYR A 129 23.70 35.95 -30.76
N PHE A 130 23.26 36.62 -29.68
CA PHE A 130 24.08 36.71 -28.47
C PHE A 130 24.17 35.35 -27.79
N THR A 131 25.36 34.99 -27.28
CA THR A 131 25.59 33.72 -26.58
C THR A 131 24.59 33.51 -25.43
N ASN A 132 24.23 34.57 -24.70
CA ASN A 132 23.25 34.49 -23.61
C ASN A 132 21.84 34.13 -24.10
N ASP A 133 21.43 34.61 -25.27
CA ASP A 133 20.12 34.29 -25.84
C ASP A 133 20.08 32.82 -26.28
N VAL A 134 21.16 32.31 -26.86
CA VAL A 134 21.28 30.89 -27.22
C VAL A 134 21.30 30.00 -25.97
N TRP A 135 22.00 30.41 -24.90
CA TRP A 135 21.93 29.72 -23.60
C TRP A 135 20.50 29.70 -23.03
N ARG A 136 19.78 30.82 -23.12
CA ARG A 136 18.39 30.90 -22.64
C ARG A 136 17.48 29.96 -23.43
N LEU A 137 17.63 29.92 -24.75
CA LEU A 137 16.89 29.00 -25.62
C LEU A 137 17.26 27.54 -25.35
N TYR A 138 18.54 27.23 -25.15
CA TYR A 138 19.03 25.91 -24.78
C TYR A 138 18.38 25.44 -23.46
N HIS A 139 18.47 26.23 -22.39
CA HIS A 139 17.87 25.85 -21.11
C HIS A 139 16.34 25.79 -21.15
N THR A 140 15.69 26.64 -21.95
CA THR A 140 14.23 26.55 -22.17
C THR A 140 13.88 25.22 -22.86
N LYS A 141 14.68 24.80 -23.85
CA LYS A 141 14.48 23.54 -24.58
C LYS A 141 14.80 22.31 -23.73
N GLU A 142 15.87 22.37 -22.95
CA GLU A 142 16.24 21.37 -21.94
C GLU A 142 15.10 21.16 -20.95
N GLN A 143 14.56 22.25 -20.39
CA GLN A 143 13.41 22.19 -19.50
C GLN A 143 12.16 21.64 -20.20
N GLU A 144 11.86 22.04 -21.43
CA GLU A 144 10.71 21.48 -22.20
C GLU A 144 10.84 19.97 -22.43
N ILE A 145 12.06 19.47 -22.69
CA ILE A 145 12.35 18.04 -22.87
C ILE A 145 12.22 17.29 -21.54
N GLU A 146 12.82 17.79 -20.47
CA GLU A 146 12.69 17.20 -19.12
C GLU A 146 11.22 17.15 -18.67
N GLU A 147 10.44 18.22 -18.94
CA GLU A 147 9.00 18.25 -18.66
C GLU A 147 8.22 17.24 -19.51
N ALA A 148 8.61 17.04 -20.78
CA ALA A 148 7.99 16.05 -21.67
C ALA A 148 8.30 14.60 -21.25
N GLU A 149 9.54 14.31 -20.86
CA GLU A 149 9.95 13.00 -20.30
C GLU A 149 9.20 12.72 -19.00
N THR A 150 9.15 13.70 -18.08
CA THR A 150 8.40 13.60 -16.83
C THR A 150 6.91 13.34 -17.08
N ARG A 151 6.30 13.98 -18.10
CA ARG A 151 4.91 13.70 -18.50
C ARG A 151 4.74 12.28 -19.03
N SER A 152 5.69 11.78 -19.82
CA SER A 152 5.66 10.42 -20.35
C SER A 152 5.71 9.36 -19.25
N ASP A 153 6.59 9.54 -18.26
CA ASP A 153 6.70 8.66 -17.09
C ASP A 153 5.41 8.69 -16.27
N ARG A 154 4.87 9.88 -16.03
CA ARG A 154 3.59 10.09 -15.34
C ARG A 154 2.41 9.42 -16.05
N VAL A 155 2.32 9.55 -17.37
CA VAL A 155 1.30 8.86 -18.18
C VAL A 155 1.44 7.35 -18.02
N THR A 156 2.67 6.82 -18.06
CA THR A 156 2.94 5.39 -17.88
C THR A 156 2.46 4.90 -16.52
N GLU A 157 2.74 5.65 -15.44
CA GLU A 157 2.31 5.30 -14.09
C GLU A 157 0.78 5.39 -13.92
N ILE A 158 0.15 6.45 -14.41
CA ILE A 158 -1.31 6.60 -14.39
C ILE A 158 -1.98 5.43 -15.13
N ASN A 159 -1.49 5.11 -16.31
CA ASN A 159 -1.98 4.01 -17.13
C ASN A 159 -1.85 2.66 -16.42
N GLN A 160 -0.75 2.44 -15.69
CA GLN A 160 -0.59 1.27 -14.83
C GLN A 160 -1.62 1.25 -13.69
N LEU A 161 -1.83 2.36 -12.98
CA LEU A 161 -2.82 2.46 -11.89
C LEU A 161 -4.26 2.27 -12.38
N LEU A 162 -4.60 2.82 -13.54
CA LEU A 162 -5.90 2.60 -14.18
C LEU A 162 -6.08 1.14 -14.57
N LYS A 163 -5.07 0.51 -15.19
CA LYS A 163 -5.10 -0.91 -15.54
C LYS A 163 -5.30 -1.80 -14.31
N ILE A 164 -4.60 -1.52 -13.21
CA ILE A 164 -4.75 -2.27 -11.95
C ILE A 164 -6.16 -2.08 -11.37
N GLY A 165 -6.70 -0.85 -11.41
CA GLY A 165 -8.03 -0.55 -10.88
C GLY A 165 -9.20 -1.12 -11.68
N ASN A 166 -9.04 -1.20 -13.00
CA ASN A 166 -10.07 -1.72 -13.90
C ASN A 166 -9.98 -3.25 -14.07
N TYR A 167 -8.96 -3.89 -13.49
CA TYR A 167 -8.79 -5.33 -13.61
C TYR A 167 -9.87 -6.08 -12.81
N GLU A 168 -10.65 -6.87 -13.54
CA GLU A 168 -11.59 -7.82 -12.96
C GLU A 168 -11.00 -9.22 -12.98
N LEU A 169 -10.91 -9.83 -11.80
CA LEU A 169 -10.28 -11.12 -11.61
C LEU A 169 -11.22 -12.22 -12.11
N LYS A 170 -10.87 -12.88 -13.22
CA LYS A 170 -11.62 -14.04 -13.73
C LYS A 170 -11.31 -15.28 -12.86
N LEU A 171 -12.29 -15.81 -12.13
CA LEU A 171 -12.11 -16.95 -11.21
C LEU A 171 -11.69 -18.21 -11.97
N SER A 172 -12.14 -18.36 -13.21
CA SER A 172 -11.76 -19.47 -14.10
C SER A 172 -10.25 -19.60 -14.36
N LYS A 173 -9.45 -18.54 -14.13
CA LYS A 173 -7.98 -18.61 -14.22
C LYS A 173 -7.34 -19.28 -12.99
N TYR A 174 -8.06 -19.42 -11.88
CA TYR A 174 -7.52 -19.88 -10.59
C TYR A 174 -8.24 -21.11 -10.03
N LEU A 175 -9.55 -21.23 -10.30
CA LEU A 175 -10.42 -22.27 -9.76
C LEU A 175 -10.98 -23.16 -10.88
N ARG A 176 -11.30 -24.40 -10.54
CA ARG A 176 -12.02 -25.32 -11.44
C ARG A 176 -13.35 -24.68 -11.92
N PRO A 177 -13.75 -24.87 -13.19
CA PRO A 177 -14.95 -24.24 -13.75
C PRO A 177 -16.24 -24.50 -12.96
N SER A 178 -16.40 -25.71 -12.39
CA SER A 178 -17.54 -26.09 -11.57
C SER A 178 -17.69 -25.26 -10.29
N LEU A 179 -16.60 -24.68 -9.78
CA LEU A 179 -16.61 -23.74 -8.66
C LEU A 179 -16.54 -22.28 -9.13
N ALA A 180 -15.73 -21.98 -10.14
CA ALA A 180 -15.52 -20.64 -10.65
C ALA A 180 -16.80 -20.02 -11.24
N THR A 181 -17.47 -20.72 -12.16
CA THR A 181 -18.60 -20.16 -12.91
C THR A 181 -19.78 -19.79 -12.02
N PRO A 182 -20.23 -20.63 -11.06
CA PRO A 182 -21.31 -20.22 -10.16
C PRO A 182 -20.92 -19.03 -9.28
N LEU A 183 -19.68 -18.96 -8.78
CA LEU A 183 -19.21 -17.82 -7.97
C LEU A 183 -19.16 -16.52 -8.79
N GLU A 184 -18.74 -16.58 -10.06
CA GLU A 184 -18.76 -15.42 -10.97
C GLU A 184 -20.19 -14.91 -11.22
N LYS A 185 -21.14 -15.83 -11.41
CA LYS A 185 -22.57 -15.48 -11.55
C LYS A 185 -23.14 -14.83 -10.29
N ILE A 186 -22.85 -15.40 -9.10
CA ILE A 186 -23.30 -14.84 -7.83
C ILE A 186 -22.67 -13.46 -7.60
N ALA A 187 -21.38 -13.27 -7.88
CA ALA A 187 -20.72 -11.97 -7.77
C ALA A 187 -21.40 -10.92 -8.66
N THR A 188 -21.74 -11.29 -9.89
CA THR A 188 -22.46 -10.43 -10.85
C THR A 188 -23.83 -10.04 -10.30
N TYR A 189 -24.60 -11.00 -9.78
CA TYR A 189 -25.93 -10.77 -9.22
C TYR A 189 -25.91 -9.84 -7.99
N LEU A 190 -24.92 -9.99 -7.11
CA LEU A 190 -24.75 -9.15 -5.93
C LEU A 190 -24.24 -7.73 -6.24
N GLY A 191 -23.90 -7.44 -7.51
CA GLY A 191 -23.18 -6.22 -7.89
C GLY A 191 -21.79 -6.14 -7.25
N SER A 192 -21.21 -7.29 -6.92
CA SER A 192 -19.92 -7.43 -6.23
C SER A 192 -18.79 -7.75 -7.23
N ASN A 193 -17.57 -7.89 -6.72
CA ASN A 193 -16.41 -8.29 -7.50
C ASN A 193 -16.04 -9.75 -7.20
N THR A 194 -15.74 -10.50 -8.25
CA THR A 194 -15.19 -11.87 -8.18
C THR A 194 -13.95 -11.98 -7.29
N ALA A 195 -13.10 -10.94 -7.26
CA ALA A 195 -11.95 -10.88 -6.38
C ALA A 195 -12.32 -10.96 -4.88
N ALA A 196 -13.46 -10.40 -4.45
CA ALA A 196 -13.91 -10.52 -3.06
C ALA A 196 -14.36 -11.94 -2.71
N MET A 197 -14.96 -12.67 -3.65
CA MET A 197 -15.31 -14.08 -3.46
C MET A 197 -14.05 -14.90 -3.19
N LEU A 198 -13.04 -14.79 -4.07
CA LEU A 198 -11.79 -15.54 -3.93
C LEU A 198 -11.01 -15.13 -2.68
N THR A 199 -10.92 -13.83 -2.39
CA THR A 199 -10.22 -13.30 -1.21
C THR A 199 -10.83 -13.78 0.10
N THR A 200 -12.13 -14.07 0.13
CA THR A 200 -12.78 -14.70 1.29
C THR A 200 -12.59 -16.22 1.32
N LEU A 201 -12.64 -16.87 0.15
CA LEU A 201 -12.54 -18.33 0.04
C LEU A 201 -11.15 -18.86 0.46
N LEU A 202 -10.08 -18.16 0.11
CA LEU A 202 -8.71 -18.57 0.40
C LEU A 202 -8.43 -18.79 1.92
N PRO A 203 -8.68 -17.83 2.82
CA PRO A 203 -8.48 -18.03 4.26
C PRO A 203 -9.47 -19.02 4.87
N VAL A 204 -10.70 -19.15 4.33
CA VAL A 204 -11.64 -20.19 4.75
C VAL A 204 -11.06 -21.58 4.44
N ALA A 205 -10.58 -21.79 3.22
CA ALA A 205 -9.91 -23.03 2.85
C ALA A 205 -8.66 -23.28 3.71
N GLY A 206 -7.89 -22.24 4.00
CA GLY A 206 -6.72 -22.33 4.88
C GLY A 206 -7.07 -22.78 6.29
N SER A 207 -8.17 -22.27 6.86
CA SER A 207 -8.63 -22.67 8.20
C SER A 207 -9.12 -24.12 8.29
N LEU A 208 -9.51 -24.73 7.17
CA LEU A 208 -9.99 -26.11 7.13
C LEU A 208 -8.85 -27.13 6.95
N LEU A 209 -7.65 -26.70 6.55
CA LEU A 209 -6.50 -27.59 6.39
C LEU A 209 -5.84 -27.85 7.74
N LYS A 210 -5.52 -29.13 8.00
CA LYS A 210 -4.89 -29.56 9.26
C LYS A 210 -3.48 -28.98 9.43
N THR A 211 -3.11 -28.72 10.68
CA THR A 211 -1.76 -28.32 11.09
C THR A 211 -0.72 -29.34 10.56
N GLY A 212 0.39 -28.85 9.99
CA GLY A 212 1.41 -29.68 9.35
C GLY A 212 1.28 -29.78 7.82
N THR A 213 0.16 -29.31 7.26
CA THR A 213 0.04 -29.04 5.82
C THR A 213 0.95 -27.87 5.44
N GLN A 214 1.88 -28.06 4.52
CA GLN A 214 2.84 -27.01 4.14
C GLN A 214 3.44 -27.23 2.74
N LEU A 215 3.94 -26.18 2.10
CA LEU A 215 4.69 -26.24 0.85
C LEU A 215 6.16 -25.91 1.08
N GLU A 216 7.07 -26.80 0.67
CA GLU A 216 8.51 -26.56 0.68
C GLU A 216 8.90 -25.53 -0.39
N LEU A 217 9.27 -24.31 0.02
CA LEU A 217 9.74 -23.26 -0.89
C LEU A 217 11.25 -23.35 -1.08
N ILE A 218 12.00 -23.30 0.02
CA ILE A 218 13.47 -23.37 0.02
C ILE A 218 13.91 -24.34 1.12
N ARG A 219 14.27 -25.56 0.70
CA ARG A 219 14.74 -26.63 1.60
C ARG A 219 15.93 -26.20 2.48
N ALA A 220 16.90 -25.52 1.88
CA ALA A 220 18.16 -25.19 2.56
C ALA A 220 17.99 -24.26 3.77
N THR A 221 16.92 -23.47 3.78
CA THR A 221 16.60 -22.52 4.86
C THR A 221 15.35 -22.92 5.62
N GLU A 222 14.82 -24.13 5.38
CA GLU A 222 13.55 -24.59 5.95
C GLU A 222 12.42 -23.57 5.76
N PHE A 223 12.40 -22.91 4.60
CA PHE A 223 11.39 -21.91 4.30
C PHE A 223 10.17 -22.61 3.69
N TYR A 224 9.08 -22.63 4.46
CA TYR A 224 7.82 -23.25 4.09
C TYR A 224 6.71 -22.22 3.96
N ALA A 225 5.78 -22.45 3.03
CA ALA A 225 4.50 -21.76 3.01
C ALA A 225 3.46 -22.57 3.79
N LEU A 226 2.74 -21.91 4.69
CA LEU A 226 1.69 -22.50 5.50
C LEU A 226 0.32 -22.04 4.97
N PRO A 227 -0.77 -22.83 5.14
CA PRO A 227 -2.13 -22.49 4.69
C PRO A 227 -2.79 -21.43 5.59
N ILE A 228 -2.04 -20.39 5.94
CA ILE A 228 -2.47 -19.30 6.83
C ILE A 228 -2.48 -18.02 6.01
N LEU A 229 -3.64 -17.38 5.88
CA LEU A 229 -3.76 -16.10 5.18
C LEU A 229 -4.56 -15.11 5.99
N TYR A 230 -4.10 -13.87 5.97
CA TYR A 230 -4.84 -12.71 6.43
C TYR A 230 -5.28 -11.92 5.21
N THR A 231 -6.57 -11.64 5.12
CA THR A 231 -7.18 -10.99 3.96
C THR A 231 -8.09 -9.87 4.39
N GLY A 232 -8.21 -8.85 3.56
CA GLY A 232 -9.07 -7.70 3.84
C GLY A 232 -9.72 -7.15 2.58
N ILE A 233 -11.05 -7.07 2.62
CA ILE A 233 -11.84 -6.45 1.56
C ILE A 233 -12.06 -4.98 1.92
N VAL A 234 -11.69 -4.08 1.01
CA VAL A 234 -11.78 -2.63 1.18
C VAL A 234 -12.89 -2.13 0.29
N ALA A 235 -13.98 -1.66 0.87
CA ALA A 235 -15.13 -1.18 0.11
C ALA A 235 -15.93 -0.13 0.87
N GLU A 236 -16.56 0.79 0.13
CA GLU A 236 -17.48 1.77 0.70
C GLU A 236 -18.68 1.09 1.38
N SER A 237 -19.42 1.87 2.17
CA SER A 237 -20.68 1.38 2.72
C SER A 237 -21.67 1.13 1.57
N GLY A 238 -22.42 0.03 1.63
CA GLY A 238 -23.39 -0.34 0.61
C GLY A 238 -22.82 -1.08 -0.61
N SER A 239 -21.52 -1.40 -0.68
CA SER A 239 -20.91 -2.13 -1.82
C SER A 239 -21.09 -3.66 -1.77
N SER A 240 -22.17 -4.17 -1.18
CA SER A 240 -22.48 -5.62 -1.09
C SER A 240 -21.37 -6.51 -0.50
N LYS A 241 -20.44 -5.96 0.31
CA LYS A 241 -19.30 -6.70 0.88
C LYS A 241 -19.73 -7.84 1.81
N SER A 242 -20.59 -7.58 2.78
CA SER A 242 -21.03 -8.58 3.75
C SER A 242 -21.88 -9.70 3.09
N PRO A 243 -22.82 -9.42 2.16
CA PRO A 243 -23.48 -10.47 1.37
C PRO A 243 -22.51 -11.35 0.57
N THR A 244 -21.46 -10.76 0.00
CA THR A 244 -20.42 -11.49 -0.74
C THR A 244 -19.67 -12.46 0.17
N GLN A 245 -19.19 -11.98 1.32
CA GLN A 245 -18.49 -12.84 2.28
C GLN A 245 -19.41 -13.94 2.84
N LYS A 246 -20.67 -13.60 3.16
CA LYS A 246 -21.65 -14.56 3.68
C LYS A 246 -21.93 -15.71 2.72
N THR A 247 -21.87 -15.49 1.41
CA THR A 247 -22.00 -16.57 0.40
C THR A 247 -20.94 -17.65 0.62
N ILE A 248 -19.69 -17.24 0.89
CA ILE A 248 -18.57 -18.14 1.12
C ILE A 248 -18.60 -18.73 2.54
N LEU A 249 -19.06 -17.97 3.53
CA LEU A 249 -19.06 -18.38 4.95
C LEU A 249 -20.25 -19.25 5.35
N LYS A 250 -21.39 -19.18 4.65
CA LYS A 250 -22.61 -19.92 5.02
C LYS A 250 -22.37 -21.43 5.20
N PRO A 251 -21.60 -22.13 4.34
CA PRO A 251 -21.28 -23.54 4.58
C PRO A 251 -20.42 -23.77 5.83
N LEU A 252 -19.52 -22.84 6.16
CA LEU A 252 -18.71 -22.91 7.39
C LEU A 252 -19.60 -22.75 8.64
N PHE A 253 -20.61 -21.88 8.59
CA PHE A 253 -21.59 -21.75 9.68
C PHE A 253 -22.41 -23.02 9.88
N ARG A 254 -22.74 -23.73 8.80
CA ARG A 254 -23.40 -25.05 8.89
C ARG A 254 -22.49 -26.08 9.58
N MET A 255 -21.20 -26.08 9.28
CA MET A 255 -20.24 -26.98 9.95
C MET A 255 -20.09 -26.64 11.44
N GLN A 256 -20.06 -25.36 11.82
CA GLN A 256 -20.09 -24.95 13.22
C GLN A 256 -21.37 -25.42 13.92
N ALA A 257 -22.53 -25.21 13.31
CA ALA A 257 -23.80 -25.63 13.91
C ALA A 257 -23.82 -27.14 14.17
N GLN A 258 -23.26 -27.95 13.27
CA GLN A 258 -23.10 -29.39 13.49
C GLN A 258 -22.13 -29.69 14.64
N ALA A 259 -20.99 -28.99 14.71
CA ALA A 259 -20.03 -29.18 15.80
C ALA A 259 -20.59 -28.81 17.19
N GLU A 260 -21.45 -27.80 17.27
CA GLU A 260 -22.18 -27.44 18.49
C GLU A 260 -23.17 -28.54 18.91
N GLU A 261 -23.88 -29.13 17.94
CA GLU A 261 -24.80 -30.23 18.20
C GLU A 261 -24.04 -31.47 18.68
N ASP A 262 -22.97 -31.84 17.99
CA ASP A 262 -22.10 -32.97 18.33
C ASP A 262 -21.47 -32.76 19.74
N HIS A 263 -21.08 -31.52 20.05
CA HIS A 263 -20.55 -31.15 21.37
C HIS A 263 -21.60 -31.26 22.46
N ALA A 264 -22.85 -30.84 22.20
CA ALA A 264 -23.94 -30.95 23.16
C ALA A 264 -24.22 -32.42 23.53
N TYR A 265 -24.23 -33.33 22.55
CA TYR A 265 -24.35 -34.77 22.80
C TYR A 265 -23.16 -35.30 23.60
N ALA A 266 -21.93 -34.99 23.18
CA ALA A 266 -20.71 -35.42 23.89
C ALA A 266 -20.65 -34.90 25.34
N LEU A 267 -21.13 -33.67 25.57
CA LEU A 267 -21.19 -33.07 26.90
C LEU A 267 -22.20 -33.77 27.80
N GLN A 268 -23.37 -34.14 27.26
CA GLN A 268 -24.38 -34.91 27.99
C GLN A 268 -23.85 -36.29 28.42
N ASP A 269 -23.16 -36.98 27.52
CA ASP A 269 -22.52 -38.27 27.81
C ASP A 269 -21.42 -38.11 28.87
N TRP A 270 -20.58 -37.09 28.72
CA TRP A 270 -19.54 -36.76 29.69
C TRP A 270 -20.11 -36.43 31.07
N GLU A 271 -21.22 -35.70 31.17
CA GLU A 271 -21.86 -35.38 32.46
C GLU A 271 -22.35 -36.64 33.18
N ALA A 272 -22.94 -37.59 32.43
CA ALA A 272 -23.39 -38.86 32.96
C ALA A 272 -22.21 -39.71 33.47
N GLU A 273 -21.13 -39.80 32.69
CA GLU A 273 -19.91 -40.54 33.04
C GLU A 273 -19.15 -39.89 34.22
N ASN A 274 -18.96 -38.57 34.20
CA ASN A 274 -18.33 -37.83 35.28
C ASN A 274 -19.11 -37.95 36.60
N LYS A 275 -20.44 -37.97 36.55
CA LYS A 275 -21.27 -38.23 37.74
C LYS A 275 -21.06 -39.66 38.27
N ARG A 276 -20.90 -40.66 37.40
CA ARG A 276 -20.57 -42.03 37.82
C ARG A 276 -19.18 -42.10 38.44
N ALA A 277 -18.17 -41.55 37.77
CA ALA A 277 -16.78 -41.54 38.25
C ALA A 277 -16.63 -40.90 39.63
N ARG A 278 -17.35 -39.79 39.89
CA ARG A 278 -17.38 -39.12 41.21
C ARG A 278 -17.99 -39.99 42.32
N ASN A 279 -18.88 -40.92 41.98
CA ASN A 279 -19.50 -41.83 42.93
C ASN A 279 -18.72 -43.14 43.11
N SER A 280 -17.84 -43.49 42.17
CA SER A 280 -17.01 -44.71 42.17
C SER A 280 -15.53 -44.49 42.52
N ASP A 281 -15.14 -43.26 42.88
CA ASP A 281 -13.74 -42.86 43.14
C ASP A 281 -12.81 -43.10 41.92
N GLU A 282 -13.39 -43.14 40.71
CA GLU A 282 -12.69 -43.28 39.45
C GLU A 282 -12.24 -41.91 38.92
N THR A 283 -11.22 -41.90 38.05
CA THR A 283 -10.73 -40.67 37.43
C THR A 283 -11.83 -40.09 36.51
N PRO A 284 -12.26 -38.82 36.70
CA PRO A 284 -13.24 -38.21 35.82
C PRO A 284 -12.78 -38.20 34.35
N PRO A 285 -13.68 -38.47 33.39
CA PRO A 285 -13.35 -38.37 31.98
C PRO A 285 -12.94 -36.94 31.61
N GLU A 286 -12.14 -36.79 30.56
CA GLU A 286 -11.77 -35.48 30.04
C GLU A 286 -12.99 -34.78 29.43
N LYS A 287 -13.19 -33.51 29.76
CA LYS A 287 -14.33 -32.75 29.25
C LYS A 287 -14.17 -32.52 27.75
N PRO A 288 -15.18 -32.85 26.91
CA PRO A 288 -15.09 -32.61 25.47
C PRO A 288 -14.97 -31.11 25.19
N ALA A 289 -14.06 -30.75 24.29
CA ALA A 289 -13.96 -29.41 23.72
C ALA A 289 -14.82 -29.32 22.45
N VAL A 290 -15.41 -28.15 22.22
CA VAL A 290 -16.11 -27.86 20.97
C VAL A 290 -15.10 -27.66 19.85
N HIS A 291 -15.42 -28.14 18.64
CA HIS A 291 -14.64 -27.84 17.45
C HIS A 291 -15.06 -26.47 16.91
N GLU A 292 -14.16 -25.50 17.00
CA GLU A 292 -14.40 -24.13 16.56
C GLU A 292 -13.92 -23.94 15.13
N TYR A 293 -14.83 -23.76 14.18
CA TYR A 293 -14.48 -23.45 12.79
C TYR A 293 -14.20 -21.97 12.57
N TYR A 294 -14.88 -21.10 13.31
CA TYR A 294 -14.69 -19.66 13.19
C TYR A 294 -14.92 -18.91 14.50
N THR A 295 -14.39 -17.70 14.57
CA THR A 295 -14.67 -16.73 15.63
C THR A 295 -14.85 -15.34 15.03
N THR A 296 -15.76 -14.55 15.60
CA THR A 296 -16.03 -13.16 15.18
C THR A 296 -15.55 -12.11 16.17
N ASP A 297 -15.30 -12.53 17.41
CA ASP A 297 -14.79 -11.70 18.49
C ASP A 297 -14.02 -12.58 19.47
N ALA A 298 -12.69 -12.52 19.40
CA ALA A 298 -11.82 -13.29 20.28
C ALA A 298 -10.64 -12.44 20.71
N THR A 299 -10.42 -12.39 22.03
CA THR A 299 -9.16 -11.86 22.56
C THR A 299 -8.02 -12.79 22.20
N ARG A 300 -6.77 -12.31 22.31
CA ARG A 300 -5.59 -13.16 22.14
C ARG A 300 -5.65 -14.42 23.01
N GLU A 301 -6.12 -14.29 24.24
CA GLU A 301 -6.25 -15.43 25.17
C GLU A 301 -7.25 -16.46 24.66
N ALA A 302 -8.37 -16.01 24.09
CA ALA A 302 -9.36 -16.89 23.48
C ALA A 302 -8.78 -17.60 22.25
N ILE A 303 -8.07 -16.90 21.35
CA ILE A 303 -7.41 -17.50 20.18
C ILE A 303 -6.43 -18.61 20.60
N VAL A 304 -5.60 -18.37 21.62
CA VAL A 304 -4.65 -19.37 22.12
C VAL A 304 -5.37 -20.54 22.77
N LEU A 305 -6.47 -20.30 23.49
CA LEU A 305 -7.26 -21.35 24.11
C LEU A 305 -7.93 -22.25 23.06
N ILE A 306 -8.61 -21.66 22.07
CA ILE A 306 -9.24 -22.37 20.96
C ILE A 306 -8.20 -23.28 20.29
N GLN A 307 -7.08 -22.71 19.83
CA GLN A 307 -6.04 -23.48 19.16
C GLN A 307 -5.44 -24.59 20.05
N SER A 308 -5.35 -24.38 21.37
CA SER A 308 -4.84 -25.42 22.29
C SER A 308 -5.81 -26.58 22.50
N GLN A 309 -7.11 -26.36 22.27
CA GLN A 309 -8.16 -27.38 22.35
C GLN A 309 -8.32 -28.15 21.02
N GLN A 310 -7.86 -27.59 19.91
CA GLN A 310 -7.82 -28.22 18.59
C GLN A 310 -6.43 -28.08 17.92
N PRO A 311 -5.37 -28.69 18.48
CA PRO A 311 -3.98 -28.43 18.06
C PRO A 311 -3.67 -28.86 16.62
N ASP A 312 -4.41 -29.83 16.08
CA ASP A 312 -4.29 -30.37 14.73
C ASP A 312 -5.14 -29.62 13.68
N ARG A 313 -5.97 -28.66 14.09
CA ARG A 313 -6.95 -27.99 13.22
C ARG A 313 -6.72 -26.48 13.17
N GLY A 314 -7.00 -25.90 12.01
CA GLY A 314 -7.11 -24.46 11.86
C GLY A 314 -8.48 -23.94 12.25
N PHE A 315 -8.61 -22.61 12.29
CA PHE A 315 -9.90 -21.93 12.42
C PHE A 315 -9.81 -20.51 11.85
N LEU A 316 -10.97 -19.93 11.54
CA LEU A 316 -11.07 -18.64 10.88
C LEU A 316 -11.46 -17.51 11.86
N GLY A 317 -10.71 -16.42 11.86
CA GLY A 317 -11.18 -15.15 12.39
C GLY A 317 -11.95 -14.39 11.31
N TRP A 318 -13.25 -14.20 11.48
CA TRP A 318 -14.08 -13.41 10.56
C TRP A 318 -14.53 -12.09 11.22
N PHE A 319 -14.03 -10.96 10.72
CA PHE A 319 -14.33 -9.64 11.29
C PHE A 319 -15.00 -8.73 10.26
N ASP A 320 -16.26 -8.34 10.52
CA ASP A 320 -17.03 -7.46 9.62
C ASP A 320 -16.40 -6.05 9.53
N GLU A 321 -15.59 -5.65 10.53
CA GLU A 321 -14.73 -4.47 10.49
C GLU A 321 -13.32 -4.80 11.05
N LEU A 322 -12.35 -5.00 10.16
CA LEU A 322 -10.96 -5.33 10.51
C LEU A 322 -10.27 -4.28 11.39
N SER A 323 -10.75 -3.03 11.39
CA SER A 323 -10.20 -2.00 12.25
C SER A 323 -10.45 -2.25 13.73
N ALA A 324 -11.51 -2.99 14.09
CA ALA A 324 -11.74 -3.40 15.47
C ALA A 324 -10.65 -4.38 15.92
N LEU A 325 -10.29 -5.33 15.05
CA LEU A 325 -9.18 -6.25 15.29
C LEU A 325 -7.85 -5.48 15.38
N ILE A 326 -7.56 -4.59 14.43
CA ILE A 326 -6.24 -3.94 14.33
C ILE A 326 -6.08 -2.75 15.30
N GLY A 327 -7.16 -1.99 15.55
CA GLY A 327 -7.21 -0.80 16.39
C GLY A 327 -7.68 -1.06 17.84
N GLY A 328 -8.59 -2.01 18.06
CA GLY A 328 -9.15 -2.33 19.38
C GLY A 328 -8.17 -2.97 20.37
N GLN A 329 -7.04 -3.48 19.87
CA GLN A 329 -5.99 -4.12 20.67
C GLN A 329 -5.22 -3.18 21.62
N ASN A 330 -5.46 -1.86 21.55
CA ASN A 330 -4.91 -0.92 22.53
C ASN A 330 -5.86 -0.63 23.71
N GLN A 331 -7.13 -1.03 23.64
CA GLN A 331 -8.15 -0.60 24.60
C GLN A 331 -8.16 -1.40 25.91
N TYR A 332 -7.76 -2.67 25.88
CA TYR A 332 -7.89 -3.54 27.07
C TYR A 332 -6.72 -3.49 28.07
N ARG A 333 -5.59 -2.83 27.74
CA ARG A 333 -4.40 -2.76 28.63
C ARG A 333 -3.55 -1.49 28.51
N ASN A 334 -4.14 -0.30 28.64
CA ASN A 334 -3.39 0.98 28.67
C ASN A 334 -2.28 1.08 27.59
N GLY A 335 -2.56 0.67 26.34
CA GLY A 335 -1.65 0.86 25.21
C GLY A 335 -0.41 -0.04 25.13
N LYS A 336 -0.30 -1.16 25.87
CA LYS A 336 0.84 -2.08 25.73
C LYS A 336 0.61 -3.15 24.64
N GLY A 337 1.20 -2.94 23.47
CA GLY A 337 0.99 -3.65 22.19
C GLY A 337 1.38 -5.14 22.07
N ALA A 338 1.34 -5.93 23.15
CA ALA A 338 1.70 -7.35 23.11
C ALA A 338 0.69 -8.25 22.37
N ASP A 339 -0.56 -7.78 22.17
CA ASP A 339 -1.61 -8.57 21.52
C ASP A 339 -1.53 -8.49 19.98
N LYS A 340 -0.99 -7.38 19.46
CA LYS A 340 -0.70 -7.16 18.03
C LYS A 340 0.36 -8.12 17.53
N GLU A 341 1.47 -8.21 18.24
CA GLU A 341 2.60 -9.07 17.86
C GLU A 341 2.20 -10.55 17.82
N ALA A 342 1.28 -10.99 18.68
CA ALA A 342 0.85 -12.38 18.76
C ALA A 342 -0.04 -12.81 17.59
N ILE A 343 -0.96 -11.94 17.14
CA ILE A 343 -1.77 -12.21 15.94
C ILE A 343 -0.87 -12.15 14.71
N LEU A 344 0.10 -11.23 14.66
CA LEU A 344 1.05 -11.15 13.55
C LEU A 344 2.04 -12.33 13.52
N SER A 345 2.46 -12.88 14.67
CA SER A 345 3.30 -14.08 14.72
C SER A 345 2.52 -15.34 14.33
N GLY A 346 1.22 -15.41 14.66
CA GLY A 346 0.34 -16.50 14.25
C GLY A 346 0.27 -16.64 12.72
N ARG A 347 0.35 -15.53 11.99
CA ARG A 347 0.39 -15.51 10.52
C ARG A 347 1.57 -16.26 9.92
N ASP A 348 2.72 -16.20 10.60
CA ASP A 348 3.95 -16.88 10.21
C ASP A 348 3.97 -18.34 10.78
N GLY A 349 2.84 -18.83 11.32
CA GLY A 349 2.67 -20.18 11.88
C GLY A 349 3.30 -20.39 13.25
N THR A 350 3.86 -19.34 13.86
CA THR A 350 4.58 -19.44 15.12
C THR A 350 3.63 -19.79 16.26
N GLY A 351 3.97 -20.84 17.01
CA GLY A 351 3.24 -21.25 18.20
C GLY A 351 3.21 -20.17 19.29
N ILE A 352 2.18 -20.19 20.13
CA ILE A 352 1.99 -19.21 21.19
C ILE A 352 1.88 -19.92 22.54
N LYS A 353 2.69 -19.48 23.50
CA LYS A 353 2.61 -19.92 24.90
C LYS A 353 2.01 -18.82 25.75
N MET A 354 0.94 -19.15 26.46
CA MET A 354 0.32 -18.26 27.43
C MET A 354 0.53 -18.80 28.84
N ASN A 355 1.05 -17.96 29.73
CA ASN A 355 1.08 -18.21 31.17
C ASN A 355 0.44 -17.01 31.87
N ARG A 356 -0.58 -17.23 32.70
CA ARG A 356 -1.25 -16.19 33.49
C ARG A 356 -0.92 -16.35 34.96
N ALA A 357 -0.85 -15.22 35.67
CA ALA A 357 -0.69 -15.20 37.13
C ALA A 357 -1.84 -15.93 37.86
N SER A 358 -3.02 -16.03 37.22
CA SER A 358 -4.16 -16.83 37.69
C SER A 358 -3.96 -18.35 37.55
N GLY A 359 -2.76 -18.82 37.14
CA GLY A 359 -2.44 -20.23 36.98
C GLY A 359 -2.85 -20.83 35.63
N LYS A 360 -3.66 -20.13 34.81
CA LYS A 360 -4.03 -20.59 33.47
C LYS A 360 -2.80 -20.67 32.56
N ARG A 361 -2.57 -21.84 31.97
CA ARG A 361 -1.48 -22.12 31.02
C ARG A 361 -2.06 -22.76 29.77
N ALA A 362 -1.62 -22.28 28.61
CA ALA A 362 -1.93 -22.88 27.32
C ALA A 362 -0.66 -22.85 26.45
N PHE A 363 -0.44 -23.91 25.69
CA PHE A 363 0.70 -24.03 24.78
C PHE A 363 0.21 -24.51 23.43
N VAL A 364 0.48 -23.69 22.42
CA VAL A 364 0.21 -23.99 21.01
C VAL A 364 1.57 -24.15 20.34
N GLN A 365 1.84 -25.33 19.78
CA GLN A 365 3.11 -25.62 19.12
C GLN A 365 3.25 -24.86 17.79
N SER A 366 2.16 -24.75 17.04
CA SER A 366 2.07 -24.06 15.76
C SER A 366 0.69 -23.43 15.61
N SER A 367 0.63 -22.25 15.01
CA SER A 367 -0.63 -21.58 14.72
C SER A 367 -1.21 -22.09 13.40
N ALA A 368 -2.53 -22.24 13.33
CA ALA A 368 -3.29 -22.49 12.11
C ALA A 368 -4.49 -21.53 11.99
N PHE A 369 -4.29 -20.28 12.41
CA PHE A 369 -5.34 -19.26 12.49
C PHE A 369 -5.31 -18.35 11.26
N SER A 370 -6.31 -18.42 10.39
CA SER A 370 -6.47 -17.51 9.24
C SER A 370 -7.44 -16.37 9.58
N ILE A 371 -7.37 -15.25 8.85
CA ILE A 371 -8.23 -14.08 9.07
C ILE A 371 -8.83 -13.61 7.74
N THR A 372 -10.12 -13.32 7.77
CA THR A 372 -10.79 -12.57 6.70
C THR A 372 -11.70 -11.52 7.30
N GLY A 373 -11.92 -10.44 6.55
CA GLY A 373 -12.80 -9.40 7.01
C GLY A 373 -12.94 -8.27 6.00
N SER A 374 -13.73 -7.30 6.39
CA SER A 374 -13.97 -6.11 5.58
C SER A 374 -13.52 -4.86 6.33
N THR A 375 -13.20 -3.79 5.59
CA THR A 375 -12.98 -2.46 6.15
C THR A 375 -13.37 -1.41 5.13
N GLN A 376 -13.47 -0.16 5.58
CA GLN A 376 -13.79 0.98 4.73
C GLN A 376 -12.50 1.70 4.31
N PRO A 377 -12.45 2.33 3.12
CA PRO A 377 -11.25 3.02 2.65
C PRO A 377 -10.68 4.05 3.65
N ASP A 378 -11.55 4.87 4.26
CA ASP A 378 -11.11 5.87 5.25
C ASP A 378 -10.59 5.24 6.54
N THR A 379 -11.19 4.13 6.97
CA THR A 379 -10.75 3.38 8.14
C THR A 379 -9.40 2.72 7.89
N LEU A 380 -9.24 2.09 6.71
CA LEU A 380 -7.98 1.52 6.27
C LEU A 380 -6.87 2.58 6.20
N ARG A 381 -7.16 3.77 5.67
CA ARG A 381 -6.17 4.86 5.63
C ARG A 381 -5.71 5.26 7.02
N LYS A 382 -6.64 5.43 7.97
CA LYS A 382 -6.30 5.74 9.37
C LYS A 382 -5.43 4.64 10.00
N MET A 383 -5.65 3.39 9.58
CA MET A 383 -4.92 2.22 10.04
C MET A 383 -3.50 2.14 9.45
N ILE A 384 -3.35 2.43 8.15
CA ILE A 384 -2.06 2.38 7.45
C ILE A 384 -1.18 3.58 7.82
N GLY A 385 -1.78 4.74 8.11
CA GLY A 385 -1.05 5.93 8.54
C GLY A 385 -0.20 6.52 7.42
N ASP A 386 1.13 6.57 7.63
CA ASP A 386 2.12 7.16 6.73
C ASP A 386 2.68 6.18 5.68
N PHE A 387 2.08 4.99 5.57
CA PHE A 387 2.50 3.94 4.63
C PHE A 387 3.91 3.37 4.88
N SER A 388 4.54 3.64 6.04
CA SER A 388 5.87 3.11 6.37
C SER A 388 5.87 1.66 6.86
N ASP A 389 4.77 1.21 7.48
CA ASP A 389 4.56 -0.13 8.07
C ASP A 389 5.77 -0.70 8.85
N PRO A 390 6.28 -0.01 9.88
CA PRO A 390 7.51 -0.43 10.56
C PRO A 390 7.38 -1.81 11.22
N THR A 391 6.15 -2.23 11.57
CA THR A 391 5.86 -3.53 12.19
C THR A 391 5.43 -4.60 11.18
N GLY A 392 5.25 -4.25 9.90
CA GLY A 392 4.77 -5.15 8.86
C GLY A 392 3.34 -5.63 9.10
N GLN A 393 2.52 -4.82 9.78
CA GLN A 393 1.18 -5.21 10.23
C GLN A 393 0.23 -5.36 9.04
N TRP A 394 0.11 -4.32 8.22
CA TRP A 394 -0.82 -4.34 7.09
C TRP A 394 -0.20 -4.96 5.84
N ALA A 395 1.14 -5.03 5.74
CA ALA A 395 1.85 -5.74 4.67
C ALA A 395 1.66 -7.26 4.71
N ARG A 396 1.19 -7.83 5.83
CA ARG A 396 0.83 -9.26 5.97
C ARG A 396 -0.59 -9.59 5.49
N PHE A 397 -1.40 -8.57 5.22
CA PHE A 397 -2.75 -8.75 4.70
C PHE A 397 -2.74 -8.70 3.18
N LEU A 398 -3.47 -9.61 2.56
CA LEU A 398 -3.81 -9.56 1.15
C LEU A 398 -5.08 -8.72 0.98
N TRP A 399 -4.90 -7.49 0.50
CA TRP A 399 -5.98 -6.51 0.35
C TRP A 399 -6.65 -6.63 -1.01
N THR A 400 -7.97 -6.43 -1.05
CA THR A 400 -8.72 -6.25 -2.30
C THR A 400 -9.58 -5.01 -2.20
N VAL A 401 -9.33 -4.04 -3.07
CA VAL A 401 -10.15 -2.82 -3.18
C VAL A 401 -11.30 -3.11 -4.15
N LEU A 402 -12.52 -2.96 -3.67
CA LEU A 402 -13.71 -3.12 -4.52
C LEU A 402 -14.00 -1.82 -5.26
N PRO A 403 -14.06 -1.84 -6.60
CA PRO A 403 -14.51 -0.68 -7.37
C PRO A 403 -15.99 -0.42 -7.11
N ILE A 404 -16.40 0.84 -7.14
CA ILE A 404 -17.81 1.23 -7.09
C ILE A 404 -18.44 0.88 -8.46
N LYS A 405 -19.24 -0.18 -8.50
CA LYS A 405 -20.01 -0.60 -9.68
C LYS A 405 -21.50 -0.23 -9.53
N PRO A 406 -22.20 0.13 -10.62
CA PRO A 406 -23.65 0.29 -10.58
C PRO A 406 -24.32 -1.06 -10.27
N ALA A 407 -25.04 -1.15 -9.16
CA ALA A 407 -25.91 -2.28 -8.85
C ALA A 407 -27.31 -2.00 -9.40
N ARG A 408 -27.55 -2.36 -10.67
CA ARG A 408 -28.88 -2.23 -11.29
C ARG A 408 -29.80 -3.35 -10.77
N PHE A 409 -31.10 -3.06 -10.72
CA PHE A 409 -32.10 -4.09 -10.41
C PHE A 409 -32.00 -5.23 -11.45
N PRO A 410 -31.85 -6.49 -11.03
CA PRO A 410 -31.71 -7.60 -11.97
C PRO A 410 -33.03 -7.87 -12.70
N GLU A 411 -32.98 -8.10 -14.01
CA GLU A 411 -34.15 -8.54 -14.80
C GLU A 411 -34.42 -10.05 -14.66
N ASP A 412 -33.41 -10.82 -14.22
CA ASP A 412 -33.47 -12.26 -13.96
C ASP A 412 -33.32 -12.52 -12.45
N GLU A 413 -34.32 -13.15 -11.83
CA GLU A 413 -34.36 -13.50 -10.41
C GLU A 413 -33.93 -14.95 -10.14
N THR A 414 -33.38 -15.65 -11.13
CA THR A 414 -32.93 -17.04 -10.96
C THR A 414 -31.87 -17.13 -9.86
N SER A 415 -32.17 -17.87 -8.79
CA SER A 415 -31.24 -18.06 -7.68
C SER A 415 -30.13 -19.04 -8.06
N TYR A 416 -28.89 -18.64 -7.77
CA TYR A 416 -27.71 -19.51 -7.87
C TYR A 416 -27.27 -19.88 -6.46
N ASP A 417 -27.70 -21.04 -5.98
CA ASP A 417 -27.24 -21.55 -4.68
C ASP A 417 -26.08 -22.55 -4.86
N ILE A 418 -24.89 -22.15 -4.41
CA ILE A 418 -23.69 -22.99 -4.39
C ILE A 418 -23.45 -23.61 -3.00
N SER A 419 -24.32 -23.35 -2.02
CA SER A 419 -24.07 -23.66 -0.60
C SER A 419 -23.75 -25.14 -0.36
N ASP A 420 -24.52 -26.07 -0.92
CA ASP A 420 -24.29 -27.51 -0.73
C ASP A 420 -23.03 -28.00 -1.45
N PHE A 421 -22.77 -27.49 -2.65
CA PHE A 421 -21.55 -27.83 -3.38
C PHE A 421 -20.30 -27.35 -2.62
N LEU A 422 -20.34 -26.10 -2.14
CA LEU A 422 -19.25 -25.50 -1.37
C LEU A 422 -19.09 -26.17 0.00
N HIS A 423 -20.18 -26.56 0.66
CA HIS A 423 -20.14 -27.40 1.86
C HIS A 423 -19.41 -28.72 1.60
N GLY A 424 -19.71 -29.39 0.50
CA GLY A 424 -19.00 -30.61 0.09
C GLY A 424 -17.50 -30.37 -0.14
N VAL A 425 -17.11 -29.21 -0.70
CA VAL A 425 -15.69 -28.82 -0.84
C VAL A 425 -15.04 -28.65 0.54
N TYR A 426 -15.72 -28.01 1.49
CA TYR A 426 -15.18 -27.74 2.83
C TYR A 426 -14.98 -29.02 3.64
N VAL A 427 -15.96 -29.93 3.63
CA VAL A 427 -15.84 -31.26 4.24
C VAL A 427 -14.65 -32.03 3.65
N ARG A 428 -14.40 -31.90 2.33
CA ARG A 428 -13.25 -32.56 1.71
C ARG A 428 -11.92 -31.91 2.09
N LEU A 429 -11.85 -30.58 2.18
CA LEU A 429 -10.65 -29.88 2.66
C LEU A 429 -10.29 -30.30 4.09
N GLU A 430 -11.28 -30.38 4.99
CA GLU A 430 -11.08 -30.87 6.36
C GLU A 430 -10.58 -32.32 6.42
N SER A 431 -11.07 -33.16 5.49
CA SER A 431 -10.66 -34.57 5.39
C SER A 431 -9.25 -34.79 4.82
N PHE A 432 -8.58 -33.76 4.33
CA PHE A 432 -7.22 -33.92 3.80
C PHE A 432 -6.22 -34.19 4.91
N GLU A 433 -5.31 -35.12 4.63
CA GLU A 433 -4.24 -35.46 5.56
C GLU A 433 -3.11 -34.44 5.48
N PRO A 434 -2.47 -34.08 6.61
CA PRO A 434 -1.40 -33.09 6.61
C PRO A 434 -0.18 -33.64 5.87
N LYS A 435 0.33 -32.87 4.91
CA LYS A 435 1.45 -33.25 4.04
C LYS A 435 2.38 -32.08 3.74
N THR A 436 3.64 -32.40 3.46
CA THR A 436 4.60 -31.46 2.87
C THR A 436 4.58 -31.59 1.36
N TYR A 437 4.04 -30.59 0.69
CA TYR A 437 3.99 -30.48 -0.77
C TYR A 437 5.33 -29.96 -1.32
N ARG A 438 5.59 -30.29 -2.58
CA ARG A 438 6.76 -29.83 -3.33
C ARG A 438 6.33 -29.27 -4.68
N MET A 439 7.15 -28.39 -5.23
CA MET A 439 6.97 -27.91 -6.59
C MET A 439 7.56 -28.92 -7.58
N SER A 440 6.87 -29.12 -8.71
CA SER A 440 7.49 -29.67 -9.92
C SER A 440 8.75 -28.88 -10.30
N THR A 441 9.65 -29.47 -11.10
CA THR A 441 10.90 -28.81 -11.51
C THR A 441 10.64 -27.47 -12.20
N GLU A 442 9.66 -27.42 -13.10
CA GLU A 442 9.28 -26.23 -13.86
C GLU A 442 8.65 -25.17 -12.96
N ALA A 443 7.76 -25.57 -12.03
CA ALA A 443 7.18 -24.66 -11.04
C ALA A 443 8.25 -24.06 -10.13
N ARG A 444 9.23 -24.85 -9.70
CA ARG A 444 10.36 -24.39 -8.87
C ARG A 444 11.22 -23.36 -9.60
N SER A 445 11.55 -23.61 -10.87
CA SER A 445 12.29 -22.65 -11.70
C SER A 445 11.52 -21.35 -11.92
N LEU A 446 10.20 -21.42 -12.11
CA LEU A 446 9.36 -20.24 -12.23
C LEU A 446 9.31 -19.45 -10.91
N TYR A 447 9.07 -20.14 -9.79
CA TYR A 447 9.03 -19.52 -8.46
C TYR A 447 10.37 -18.87 -8.09
N ALA A 448 11.51 -19.51 -8.40
CA ALA A 448 12.83 -18.94 -8.13
C ALA A 448 13.06 -17.60 -8.86
N ARG A 449 12.62 -17.49 -10.12
CA ARG A 449 12.68 -16.22 -10.87
C ARG A 449 11.79 -15.15 -10.24
N TRP A 450 10.55 -15.51 -9.91
CA TRP A 450 9.61 -14.60 -9.24
C TRP A 450 10.12 -14.14 -7.87
N TYR A 451 10.72 -15.04 -7.09
CA TYR A 451 11.32 -14.73 -5.80
C TYR A 451 12.43 -13.69 -5.92
N ASN A 452 13.28 -13.80 -6.95
CA ASN A 452 14.35 -12.85 -7.22
C ASN A 452 13.80 -11.52 -7.72
N GLU A 453 12.81 -11.53 -8.62
CA GLU A 453 12.12 -10.33 -9.09
C GLU A 453 11.53 -9.52 -7.93
N LEU A 454 10.89 -10.19 -6.96
CA LEU A 454 10.41 -9.55 -5.73
C LEU A 454 11.54 -8.95 -4.89
N ASP A 455 12.73 -9.55 -4.89
CA ASP A 455 13.87 -9.00 -4.15
C ASP A 455 14.45 -7.76 -4.84
N ASP A 456 14.57 -7.79 -6.17
CA ASP A 456 15.02 -6.64 -6.96
C ASP A 456 14.07 -5.45 -6.79
N LEU A 457 12.75 -5.71 -6.84
CA LEU A 457 11.71 -4.72 -6.55
C LEU A 457 11.83 -4.18 -5.12
N ARG A 458 12.10 -5.03 -4.13
CA ARG A 458 12.31 -4.63 -2.74
C ARG A 458 13.54 -3.73 -2.56
N LEU A 459 14.63 -4.00 -3.25
CA LEU A 459 15.89 -3.24 -3.13
C LEU A 459 15.80 -1.85 -3.76
N THR A 460 15.04 -1.72 -4.84
CA THR A 460 14.86 -0.47 -5.62
C THR A 460 13.69 0.39 -5.13
N GLN A 461 12.81 -0.15 -4.30
CA GLN A 461 11.62 0.55 -3.84
C GLN A 461 11.91 1.56 -2.72
N PRO A 462 11.68 2.88 -2.92
CA PRO A 462 11.91 3.90 -1.90
C PRO A 462 10.95 3.81 -0.70
N GLN A 463 9.71 3.36 -0.91
CA GLN A 463 8.69 3.32 0.14
C GLN A 463 8.84 2.08 1.03
N GLN A 464 8.98 2.27 2.35
CA GLN A 464 9.22 1.18 3.30
C GLN A 464 8.08 0.16 3.35
N GLY A 465 6.82 0.60 3.35
CA GLY A 465 5.67 -0.31 3.37
C GLY A 465 5.63 -1.24 2.15
N LEU A 466 5.90 -0.71 0.95
CA LEU A 466 5.97 -1.52 -0.27
C LEU A 466 7.15 -2.51 -0.25
N ARG A 467 8.29 -2.13 0.35
CA ARG A 467 9.39 -3.10 0.58
C ARG A 467 8.94 -4.26 1.46
N ALA A 468 8.17 -3.99 2.52
CA ALA A 468 7.63 -5.03 3.38
C ALA A 468 6.65 -5.95 2.64
N VAL A 469 5.80 -5.38 1.78
CA VAL A 469 4.86 -6.13 0.92
C VAL A 469 5.61 -7.09 -0.01
N TYR A 470 6.64 -6.61 -0.72
CA TYR A 470 7.43 -7.48 -1.61
C TYR A 470 8.16 -8.58 -0.83
N ALA A 471 8.67 -8.28 0.36
CA ALA A 471 9.32 -9.27 1.22
C ALA A 471 8.35 -10.39 1.66
N LYS A 472 7.12 -10.03 2.05
CA LYS A 472 6.10 -10.99 2.51
C LYS A 472 5.46 -11.77 1.37
N MET A 473 5.30 -11.15 0.20
CA MET A 473 4.69 -11.78 -0.96
C MET A 473 5.47 -13.02 -1.45
N LYS A 474 6.76 -13.14 -1.13
CA LYS A 474 7.56 -14.35 -1.37
C LYS A 474 6.92 -15.58 -0.74
N GLY A 475 6.59 -15.51 0.55
CA GLY A 475 5.90 -16.59 1.27
C GLY A 475 4.45 -16.73 0.83
N ASP A 476 3.76 -15.61 0.67
CA ASP A 476 2.33 -15.60 0.33
C ASP A 476 2.06 -16.21 -1.03
N THR A 477 2.95 -16.03 -2.02
CA THR A 477 2.85 -16.71 -3.32
C THR A 477 2.83 -18.24 -3.14
N GLY A 478 3.66 -18.76 -2.24
CA GLY A 478 3.66 -20.18 -1.88
C GLY A 478 2.36 -20.63 -1.21
N THR A 479 1.83 -19.82 -0.29
CA THR A 479 0.56 -20.10 0.38
C THR A 479 -0.60 -20.08 -0.62
N LEU A 480 -0.63 -19.12 -1.54
CA LEU A 480 -1.62 -19.04 -2.61
C LEU A 480 -1.55 -20.29 -3.50
N ALA A 481 -0.34 -20.74 -3.89
CA ALA A 481 -0.17 -21.97 -4.67
C ALA A 481 -0.72 -23.20 -3.93
N LEU A 482 -0.38 -23.35 -2.64
CA LEU A 482 -0.86 -24.44 -1.80
C LEU A 482 -2.40 -24.44 -1.70
N LEU A 483 -3.01 -23.29 -1.43
CA LEU A 483 -4.45 -23.18 -1.28
C LEU A 483 -5.19 -23.43 -2.60
N LEU A 484 -4.72 -22.88 -3.71
CA LEU A 484 -5.31 -23.15 -5.03
C LEU A 484 -5.22 -24.64 -5.39
N HIS A 485 -4.09 -25.28 -5.08
CA HIS A 485 -3.90 -26.72 -5.28
C HIS A 485 -4.91 -27.56 -4.48
N CYS A 486 -5.05 -27.25 -3.18
CA CYS A 486 -5.97 -27.95 -2.29
C CYS A 486 -7.45 -27.71 -2.67
N ILE A 487 -7.84 -26.46 -2.93
CA ILE A 487 -9.22 -26.12 -3.32
C ILE A 487 -9.60 -26.85 -4.61
N ASN A 488 -8.75 -26.80 -5.64
CA ASN A 488 -9.03 -27.47 -6.90
C ASN A 488 -9.06 -29.00 -6.76
N SER A 489 -8.19 -29.57 -5.93
CA SER A 489 -8.23 -31.00 -5.61
C SER A 489 -9.51 -31.39 -4.86
N ALA A 490 -9.99 -30.54 -3.94
CA ALA A 490 -11.25 -30.75 -3.24
C ALA A 490 -12.47 -30.59 -4.17
N VAL A 491 -12.36 -29.89 -5.30
CA VAL A 491 -13.42 -29.87 -6.32
C VAL A 491 -13.38 -31.13 -7.18
N ASP A 492 -12.18 -31.64 -7.48
CA ASP A 492 -11.95 -32.86 -8.26
C ASP A 492 -12.30 -34.10 -7.40
N SER A 493 -13.61 -34.35 -7.23
CA SER A 493 -14.23 -35.37 -6.38
C SER A 493 -13.39 -36.61 -6.07
N GLY A 494 -13.14 -36.86 -4.78
CA GLY A 494 -12.65 -38.14 -4.24
C GLY A 494 -11.13 -38.36 -4.27
N ARG A 495 -10.32 -37.34 -4.57
CA ARG A 495 -8.85 -37.47 -4.58
C ARG A 495 -8.21 -36.58 -3.52
N GLN A 496 -7.33 -37.20 -2.72
CA GLN A 496 -6.33 -36.45 -1.97
C GLN A 496 -5.46 -35.67 -2.98
N PRO A 497 -5.05 -34.43 -2.65
CA PRO A 497 -4.17 -33.66 -3.51
C PRO A 497 -2.85 -34.40 -3.75
N SER A 498 -2.32 -34.30 -4.96
CA SER A 498 -0.96 -34.75 -5.29
C SER A 498 0.04 -34.01 -4.41
N GLU A 499 1.12 -34.67 -3.97
CA GLU A 499 2.21 -34.00 -3.24
C GLU A 499 2.96 -32.98 -4.10
N GLU A 500 2.83 -33.07 -5.42
CA GLU A 500 3.46 -32.15 -6.37
C GLU A 500 2.49 -31.05 -6.83
N ILE A 501 2.95 -29.79 -6.71
CA ILE A 501 2.32 -28.60 -7.27
C ILE A 501 2.84 -28.36 -8.69
N SER A 502 1.92 -28.29 -9.64
CA SER A 502 2.23 -28.12 -11.06
C SER A 502 2.66 -26.69 -11.42
N LEU A 503 3.22 -26.54 -12.61
CA LEU A 503 3.56 -25.24 -13.20
C LEU A 503 2.33 -24.33 -13.33
N GLU A 504 1.19 -24.88 -13.73
CA GLU A 504 -0.07 -24.12 -13.94
C GLU A 504 -0.56 -23.51 -12.63
N THR A 505 -0.55 -24.28 -11.54
CA THR A 505 -0.92 -23.78 -10.21
C THR A 505 0.03 -22.68 -9.75
N MET A 506 1.33 -22.82 -10.01
CA MET A 506 2.31 -21.79 -9.66
C MET A 506 2.13 -20.52 -10.52
N LYS A 507 1.85 -20.64 -11.82
CA LYS A 507 1.50 -19.51 -12.70
C LYS A 507 0.27 -18.77 -12.17
N ALA A 508 -0.77 -19.49 -11.77
CA ALA A 508 -1.98 -18.93 -11.19
C ALA A 508 -1.68 -18.20 -9.86
N ALA A 509 -0.87 -18.80 -8.99
CA ALA A 509 -0.48 -18.18 -7.72
C ALA A 509 0.34 -16.89 -7.91
N ILE A 510 1.29 -16.87 -8.85
CA ILE A 510 2.07 -15.67 -9.18
C ILE A 510 1.18 -14.58 -9.78
N SER A 511 0.26 -14.94 -10.68
CA SER A 511 -0.73 -14.00 -11.22
C SER A 511 -1.57 -13.37 -10.10
N LEU A 512 -2.00 -14.18 -9.13
CA LEU A 512 -2.77 -13.71 -7.98
C LEU A 512 -1.94 -12.86 -7.01
N ALA A 513 -0.67 -13.21 -6.80
CA ALA A 513 0.28 -12.40 -6.03
C ALA A 513 0.48 -11.01 -6.67
N LYS A 514 0.65 -10.95 -8.00
CA LYS A 514 0.73 -9.70 -8.76
C LYS A 514 -0.54 -8.86 -8.62
N PHE A 515 -1.71 -9.50 -8.65
CA PHE A 515 -2.98 -8.84 -8.38
C PHE A 515 -2.98 -8.18 -6.99
N TYR A 516 -2.66 -8.92 -5.91
CA TYR A 516 -2.65 -8.37 -4.55
C TYR A 516 -1.60 -7.27 -4.34
N ILE A 517 -0.42 -7.37 -4.95
CA ILE A 517 0.56 -6.27 -5.00
C ILE A 517 -0.08 -5.03 -5.64
N GLY A 518 -0.78 -5.21 -6.77
CA GLY A 518 -1.49 -4.14 -7.45
C GLY A 518 -2.54 -3.48 -6.55
N GLN A 519 -3.30 -4.26 -5.79
CA GLN A 519 -4.29 -3.74 -4.84
C GLN A 519 -3.64 -2.87 -3.75
N VAL A 520 -2.47 -3.25 -3.25
CA VAL A 520 -1.73 -2.41 -2.30
C VAL A 520 -1.24 -1.12 -2.96
N LYS A 521 -0.74 -1.18 -4.21
CA LYS A 521 -0.38 0.04 -4.96
C LYS A 521 -1.58 0.98 -5.15
N LEU A 522 -2.79 0.43 -5.39
CA LEU A 522 -4.02 1.23 -5.41
C LEU A 522 -4.30 1.89 -4.07
N ILE A 523 -4.13 1.17 -2.96
CA ILE A 523 -4.34 1.72 -1.60
C ILE A 523 -3.33 2.85 -1.32
N HIS A 524 -2.06 2.69 -1.71
CA HIS A 524 -1.06 3.75 -1.66
C HIS A 524 -1.49 4.96 -2.51
N ALA A 525 -1.95 4.72 -3.73
CA ALA A 525 -2.43 5.77 -4.63
C ALA A 525 -3.68 6.50 -4.09
N GLU A 526 -4.58 5.77 -3.44
CA GLU A 526 -5.73 6.39 -2.80
C GLU A 526 -5.30 7.20 -1.58
N GLY A 527 -4.30 6.67 -0.86
CA GLY A 527 -3.73 7.07 0.42
C GLY A 527 -2.90 8.34 0.50
N GLY A 528 -2.32 8.80 -0.61
CA GLY A 528 -1.38 9.93 -0.66
C GLY A 528 -1.79 11.16 0.16
N ASN A 529 -0.80 11.78 0.80
CA ASN A 529 -0.92 12.93 1.70
C ASN A 529 -1.60 14.15 1.04
N GLU A 530 -1.78 15.26 1.77
CA GLU A 530 -2.28 16.55 1.22
C GLU A 530 -1.42 17.10 0.06
N SER A 531 -0.26 16.47 -0.21
CA SER A 531 0.66 16.70 -1.33
C SER A 531 0.61 15.60 -2.40
N GLY A 532 -0.45 14.78 -2.46
CA GLY A 532 -0.53 13.53 -3.23
C GLY A 532 0.13 13.62 -4.60
N GLU A 533 0.96 12.62 -4.90
CA GLU A 533 1.62 12.48 -6.20
C GLU A 533 0.58 12.69 -7.32
N LEU A 534 0.91 13.50 -8.31
CA LEU A 534 -0.03 14.00 -9.31
C LEU A 534 -0.72 12.86 -10.06
N GLU A 535 0.02 11.78 -10.30
CA GLU A 535 -0.39 10.49 -10.88
C GLU A 535 -1.65 9.94 -10.20
N GLN A 536 -1.66 9.96 -8.87
CA GLN A 536 -2.71 9.40 -8.05
C GLN A 536 -3.99 10.26 -8.11
N SER A 537 -3.80 11.57 -8.02
CA SER A 537 -4.88 12.57 -8.12
C SER A 537 -5.52 12.55 -9.52
N TYR A 538 -4.71 12.36 -10.56
CA TYR A 538 -5.15 12.25 -11.94
C TYR A 538 -5.92 10.95 -12.20
N THR A 539 -5.48 9.82 -11.65
CA THR A 539 -6.22 8.55 -11.71
C THR A 539 -7.64 8.68 -11.14
N LYS A 540 -7.82 9.43 -10.04
CA LYS A 540 -9.14 9.68 -9.43
C LYS A 540 -10.02 10.60 -10.29
N LEU A 541 -9.44 11.63 -10.90
CA LEU A 541 -10.16 12.49 -11.85
C LEU A 541 -10.62 11.71 -13.08
N ILE A 542 -9.76 10.86 -13.64
CA ILE A 542 -10.08 9.98 -14.77
C ILE A 542 -11.28 9.10 -14.41
N ARG A 543 -11.22 8.35 -13.31
CA ARG A 543 -12.34 7.51 -12.85
C ARG A 543 -13.62 8.30 -12.57
N LEU A 544 -13.50 9.51 -12.02
CA LEU A 544 -14.67 10.38 -11.80
C LEU A 544 -15.33 10.77 -13.13
N SER A 545 -14.52 11.14 -14.12
CA SER A 545 -14.99 11.47 -15.45
C SER A 545 -15.55 10.27 -16.21
N GLU A 546 -14.97 9.07 -16.08
CA GLU A 546 -15.54 7.85 -16.66
C GLU A 546 -16.97 7.58 -16.16
N ARG A 547 -17.25 7.89 -14.89
CA ARG A 547 -18.60 7.74 -14.31
C ARG A 547 -19.57 8.86 -14.68
N LYS A 548 -19.08 10.11 -14.76
CA LYS A 548 -19.93 11.31 -14.85
C LYS A 548 -19.93 11.97 -16.24
N GLY A 549 -19.01 11.58 -17.11
CA GLY A 549 -18.70 12.27 -18.36
C GLY A 549 -17.88 13.54 -18.12
N TRP A 550 -18.38 14.66 -18.64
CA TRP A 550 -17.76 15.98 -18.48
C TRP A 550 -17.82 16.46 -17.03
N ILE A 551 -16.67 16.80 -16.46
CA ILE A 551 -16.54 17.29 -15.08
C ILE A 551 -16.04 18.73 -15.04
N LYS A 552 -16.60 19.54 -14.12
CA LYS A 552 -16.12 20.88 -13.79
C LYS A 552 -15.19 20.86 -12.59
N ALA A 553 -14.47 21.95 -12.38
CA ALA A 553 -13.65 22.15 -11.18
C ALA A 553 -14.45 21.93 -9.87
N ARG A 554 -15.73 22.34 -9.84
CA ARG A 554 -16.62 22.12 -8.68
C ARG A 554 -16.88 20.63 -8.45
N ASP A 555 -17.00 19.82 -9.49
CA ASP A 555 -17.24 18.37 -9.36
C ASP A 555 -16.03 17.69 -8.73
N ALA A 556 -14.82 18.02 -9.21
CA ALA A 556 -13.56 17.55 -8.63
C ALA A 556 -13.43 17.98 -7.16
N GLN A 557 -13.70 19.25 -6.83
CA GLN A 557 -13.66 19.74 -5.45
C GLN A 557 -14.67 19.02 -4.55
N ASN A 558 -15.88 18.72 -5.03
CA ASN A 558 -16.90 18.09 -4.19
C ASN A 558 -16.64 16.59 -3.98
N LEU A 559 -16.25 15.89 -5.05
CA LEU A 559 -16.23 14.43 -5.12
C LEU A 559 -14.83 13.83 -4.95
N CYS A 560 -13.76 14.61 -5.10
CA CYS A 560 -12.39 14.17 -4.89
C CYS A 560 -11.75 14.98 -3.75
N ARG A 561 -11.39 14.30 -2.66
CA ARG A 561 -10.92 14.94 -1.43
C ARG A 561 -9.66 15.78 -1.62
N GLU A 562 -8.70 15.33 -2.43
CA GLU A 562 -7.44 16.05 -2.67
C GLU A 562 -7.63 17.40 -3.38
N PHE A 563 -8.71 17.56 -4.15
CA PHE A 563 -9.03 18.80 -4.83
C PHE A 563 -9.86 19.77 -3.97
N ARG A 564 -10.40 19.34 -2.81
CA ARG A 564 -11.28 20.17 -1.95
C ARG A 564 -10.66 21.49 -1.53
N LYS A 565 -9.36 21.49 -1.21
CA LYS A 565 -8.62 22.67 -0.72
C LYS A 565 -8.02 23.50 -1.86
N LEU A 566 -8.01 22.99 -3.10
CA LEU A 566 -7.41 23.68 -4.24
C LEU A 566 -8.35 24.76 -4.79
N SER A 567 -7.79 25.82 -5.34
CA SER A 567 -8.59 26.85 -6.02
C SER A 567 -9.22 26.29 -7.31
N PRO A 568 -10.39 26.78 -7.76
CA PRO A 568 -10.96 26.33 -9.03
C PRO A 568 -10.04 26.51 -10.24
N ASP A 569 -9.16 27.52 -10.21
CA ASP A 569 -8.19 27.76 -11.28
C ASP A 569 -7.05 26.74 -11.27
N THR A 570 -6.58 26.34 -10.08
CA THR A 570 -5.63 25.23 -9.93
C THR A 570 -6.23 23.90 -10.41
N VAL A 571 -7.50 23.64 -10.13
CA VAL A 571 -8.18 22.43 -10.65
C VAL A 571 -8.27 22.46 -12.18
N ARG A 572 -8.53 23.62 -12.78
CA ARG A 572 -8.54 23.78 -14.25
C ARG A 572 -7.15 23.64 -14.87
N SER A 573 -6.07 24.03 -14.18
CA SER A 573 -4.71 23.79 -14.70
C SER A 573 -4.41 22.29 -14.74
N HIS A 574 -4.87 21.52 -13.74
CA HIS A 574 -4.77 20.06 -13.79
C HIS A 574 -5.55 19.45 -14.97
N PHE A 575 -6.72 19.97 -15.32
CA PHE A 575 -7.48 19.52 -16.50
C PHE A 575 -6.72 19.77 -17.82
N ARG A 576 -6.04 20.91 -17.93
CA ARG A 576 -5.19 21.20 -19.10
C ARG A 576 -3.95 20.31 -19.15
N GLU A 577 -3.37 20.01 -17.99
CA GLU A 577 -2.24 19.10 -17.89
C GLU A 577 -2.64 17.68 -18.31
N LEU A 578 -3.83 17.20 -17.89
CA LEU A 578 -4.43 15.94 -18.35
C LEU A 578 -4.66 15.89 -19.86
N GLU A 579 -5.11 16.98 -20.47
CA GLU A 579 -5.23 17.11 -21.92
C GLU A 579 -3.86 17.14 -22.62
N ALA A 580 -2.87 17.84 -22.07
CA ALA A 580 -1.51 17.88 -22.61
C ALA A 580 -0.83 16.49 -22.55
N MET A 581 -1.16 15.67 -21.54
CA MET A 581 -0.76 14.27 -21.44
C MET A 581 -1.56 13.33 -22.35
N GLY A 582 -2.56 13.81 -23.10
CA GLY A 582 -3.39 13.00 -23.99
C GLY A 582 -4.42 12.09 -23.28
N LEU A 583 -4.63 12.29 -21.97
CA LEU A 583 -5.52 11.46 -21.14
C LEU A 583 -6.99 11.89 -21.17
N GLY A 584 -7.31 12.92 -21.96
CA GLY A 584 -8.66 13.43 -22.11
C GLY A 584 -8.74 14.67 -22.99
N SER A 585 -9.88 15.33 -22.98
CA SER A 585 -10.12 16.56 -23.74
C SER A 585 -10.80 17.61 -22.87
N THR A 586 -10.44 18.88 -23.05
CA THR A 586 -11.14 20.00 -22.42
C THR A 586 -12.14 20.64 -23.39
N ARG A 587 -13.17 21.30 -22.84
CA ARG A 587 -14.05 22.18 -23.59
C ARG A 587 -14.45 23.39 -22.76
N GLY A 588 -14.78 24.49 -23.45
CA GLY A 588 -15.13 25.76 -22.81
C GLY A 588 -13.90 26.52 -22.31
N THR A 589 -14.12 27.74 -21.81
CA THR A 589 -13.04 28.63 -21.37
C THR A 589 -13.34 29.25 -20.01
N GLY A 590 -12.28 29.67 -19.31
CA GLY A 590 -12.37 30.32 -18.00
C GLY A 590 -13.22 29.51 -17.01
N ARG A 591 -14.29 30.12 -16.50
CA ARG A 591 -15.14 29.51 -15.46
C ARG A 591 -15.96 28.30 -15.95
N GLN A 592 -16.16 28.17 -17.26
CA GLN A 592 -16.94 27.09 -17.88
C GLN A 592 -16.06 25.94 -18.40
N LEU A 593 -14.75 25.95 -18.11
CA LEU A 593 -13.86 24.88 -18.54
C LEU A 593 -14.26 23.55 -17.88
N GLU A 594 -14.53 22.57 -18.72
CA GLU A 594 -14.89 21.20 -18.39
C GLU A 594 -13.83 20.26 -18.98
N TRP A 595 -13.69 19.08 -18.39
CA TRP A 595 -12.79 18.04 -18.86
C TRP A 595 -13.48 16.68 -18.92
N GLN A 596 -13.11 15.86 -19.89
CA GLN A 596 -13.55 14.48 -20.01
C GLN A 596 -12.37 13.55 -20.29
N ALA A 597 -12.31 12.41 -19.61
CA ALA A 597 -11.31 11.36 -19.84
C ALA A 597 -11.47 10.71 -21.22
N SER A 598 -10.35 10.35 -21.84
CA SER A 598 -10.32 9.46 -23.00
C SER A 598 -10.71 8.05 -22.56
N THR A 599 -11.56 7.34 -23.32
CA THR A 599 -11.96 5.97 -22.99
C THR A 599 -10.75 5.04 -22.92
N TYR A 600 -10.45 4.53 -21.72
CA TYR A 600 -9.38 3.57 -21.50
C TYR A 600 -9.86 2.16 -21.85
N ALA A 601 -9.23 1.51 -22.84
CA ALA A 601 -9.54 0.11 -23.15
C ALA A 601 -8.98 -0.78 -22.03
N SER A 602 -9.83 -1.61 -21.41
CA SER A 602 -9.41 -2.59 -20.42
C SER A 602 -8.60 -3.71 -21.08
N GLU A 603 -7.28 -3.60 -21.10
CA GLU A 603 -6.41 -4.72 -21.51
C GLU A 603 -6.19 -5.70 -20.36
N GLU A 604 -6.13 -7.00 -20.68
CA GLU A 604 -5.85 -8.06 -19.70
C GLU A 604 -4.48 -7.84 -19.01
N PHE A 605 -4.34 -8.35 -17.77
CA PHE A 605 -3.04 -8.42 -17.09
C PHE A 605 -2.05 -9.13 -18.04
N PRO A 606 -0.80 -8.65 -18.19
CA PRO A 606 0.16 -9.24 -19.13
C PRO A 606 0.22 -10.75 -18.94
N ASP A 607 -0.10 -11.47 -20.01
CA ASP A 607 -0.01 -12.93 -20.04
C ASP A 607 1.44 -13.32 -19.81
N ILE A 608 1.66 -14.29 -18.92
CA ILE A 608 3.00 -14.71 -18.48
C ILE A 608 3.81 -15.35 -19.63
N ASP A 609 3.22 -15.55 -20.81
CA ASP A 609 3.84 -16.26 -21.93
C ASP A 609 4.74 -15.38 -22.81
N SER A 610 4.64 -14.05 -22.77
CA SER A 610 5.37 -13.20 -23.73
C SER A 610 6.80 -12.81 -23.35
N THR A 611 7.34 -13.35 -22.24
CA THR A 611 8.75 -13.15 -21.85
C THR A 611 9.47 -14.46 -21.53
N LEU A 612 9.15 -15.54 -22.25
CA LEU A 612 10.03 -16.70 -22.34
C LEU A 612 11.11 -16.41 -23.40
N PRO A 613 12.32 -15.92 -23.06
CA PRO A 613 13.45 -16.17 -23.94
C PRO A 613 13.65 -17.69 -23.96
N THR A 614 13.58 -18.28 -25.15
CA THR A 614 14.08 -19.63 -25.41
C THR A 614 15.46 -19.75 -24.78
N ALA A 615 15.57 -20.59 -23.75
CA ALA A 615 16.83 -20.83 -23.07
C ALA A 615 17.88 -21.26 -24.09
N SER A 616 18.87 -20.40 -24.33
CA SER A 616 20.11 -20.80 -24.99
C SER A 616 20.77 -21.85 -24.11
N ARG A 617 21.00 -23.05 -24.67
CA ARG A 617 21.48 -24.26 -24.00
C ARG A 617 22.92 -24.21 -23.47
N ASN A 618 23.49 -23.03 -23.24
CA ASN A 618 24.87 -22.86 -22.81
C ASN A 618 24.94 -22.02 -21.51
N GLY A 619 24.54 -22.63 -20.39
CA GLY A 619 24.92 -22.17 -19.06
C GLY A 619 26.14 -22.96 -18.57
N PRO A 620 27.14 -22.34 -17.91
CA PRO A 620 28.35 -23.04 -17.49
C PRO A 620 28.02 -24.09 -16.41
N ASP A 621 28.63 -25.27 -16.57
CA ASP A 621 28.54 -26.40 -15.66
C ASP A 621 29.12 -26.02 -14.29
N LEU A 622 28.26 -25.91 -13.27
CA LEU A 622 28.62 -25.53 -11.89
C LEU A 622 29.24 -26.71 -11.11
N ARG A 623 30.13 -27.47 -11.76
CA ARG A 623 30.92 -28.56 -11.15
C ARG A 623 32.41 -28.39 -11.43
N GLN A 624 32.96 -27.22 -11.13
CA GLN A 624 34.39 -27.01 -10.92
C GLN A 624 34.61 -25.57 -10.46
N TYR A 625 34.57 -25.35 -9.15
CA TYR A 625 35.18 -24.16 -8.57
C TYR A 625 36.02 -24.59 -7.37
N THR A 626 37.29 -24.87 -7.64
CA THR A 626 38.33 -24.92 -6.62
C THR A 626 38.87 -23.49 -6.48
N PRO A 627 38.91 -22.91 -5.27
CA PRO A 627 39.47 -21.58 -5.11
C PRO A 627 40.99 -21.63 -5.25
N ASP A 628 41.53 -20.77 -6.12
CA ASP A 628 42.96 -20.52 -6.23
C ASP A 628 43.49 -19.88 -4.95
N VAL A 629 44.34 -20.63 -4.25
CA VAL A 629 45.16 -20.14 -3.14
C VAL A 629 46.42 -19.52 -3.72
N VAL A 630 46.56 -18.20 -3.58
CA VAL A 630 47.83 -17.51 -3.81
C VAL A 630 48.74 -17.78 -2.61
N THR A 631 49.67 -18.72 -2.75
CA THR A 631 50.79 -18.90 -1.83
C THR A 631 51.95 -17.99 -2.23
N SER A 632 52.38 -17.11 -1.33
CA SER A 632 53.76 -16.62 -1.28
C SER A 632 54.42 -17.13 0.01
N VAL A 633 55.57 -17.76 -0.18
CA VAL A 633 56.36 -18.51 0.79
C VAL A 633 57.18 -17.59 1.68
N ASP A 634 57.21 -17.90 2.98
CA ASP A 634 58.36 -17.91 3.90
C ASP A 634 57.76 -18.25 5.27
N GLY A 635 57.90 -19.44 5.88
CA GLY A 635 59.07 -20.29 5.98
C GLY A 635 59.43 -20.37 7.46
N GLN A 636 58.86 -21.34 8.20
CA GLN A 636 59.52 -22.12 9.27
C GLN A 636 58.52 -22.97 10.10
N SER A 637 58.57 -24.28 9.82
CA SER A 637 58.73 -25.40 10.77
C SER A 637 57.75 -25.65 11.93
N ILE A 638 57.18 -26.87 11.86
CA ILE A 638 57.09 -27.93 12.88
C ILE A 638 55.70 -28.19 13.53
N GLU A 639 55.13 -29.30 13.03
CA GLU A 639 54.47 -30.44 13.69
C GLU A 639 53.20 -30.28 14.56
N ASN A 640 52.16 -30.95 14.05
CA ASN A 640 51.30 -31.95 14.70
C ASN A 640 50.73 -31.65 16.10
N SER A 641 49.40 -31.59 16.20
CA SER A 641 48.62 -32.74 16.70
C SER A 641 47.13 -32.43 16.82
N GLU A 642 46.35 -33.49 16.60
CA GLU A 642 44.93 -33.63 16.86
C GLU A 642 44.54 -33.18 18.28
N PHE A 643 43.32 -32.68 18.47
CA PHE A 643 42.30 -33.26 19.36
C PHE A 643 41.08 -32.33 19.47
N ALA A 644 39.90 -32.95 19.45
CA ALA A 644 38.60 -32.32 19.69
C ALA A 644 38.34 -32.12 21.21
N PRO A 645 37.13 -31.68 21.61
CA PRO A 645 36.90 -30.47 22.39
C PRO A 645 36.79 -30.73 23.91
N ASN A 646 36.87 -29.69 24.74
CA ASN A 646 36.26 -29.79 26.06
C ASN A 646 35.68 -28.50 26.64
N ARG A 647 34.56 -28.73 27.33
CA ARG A 647 33.81 -27.84 28.21
C ARG A 647 34.70 -27.30 29.33
N GLN A 648 34.40 -26.11 29.84
CA GLN A 648 33.91 -25.90 31.21
C GLN A 648 33.76 -24.41 31.55
N ASN A 649 32.60 -24.09 32.13
CA ASN A 649 32.35 -22.88 32.90
C ASN A 649 33.06 -22.97 34.25
N GLY A 650 33.65 -21.86 34.70
CA GLY A 650 34.19 -21.71 36.05
C GLY A 650 34.54 -20.26 36.38
N HIS A 651 33.68 -19.65 37.20
CA HIS A 651 33.91 -18.56 38.18
C HIS A 651 34.82 -17.36 37.88
N SER A 652 34.29 -16.16 38.14
CA SER A 652 34.83 -15.34 39.25
C SER A 652 33.85 -14.25 39.71
N SER A 653 33.69 -14.22 41.02
CA SER A 653 33.12 -13.16 41.85
C SER A 653 34.11 -12.02 42.04
N ASN A 654 33.62 -10.79 42.22
CA ASN A 654 34.13 -9.84 43.21
C ASN A 654 33.08 -8.76 43.48
N GLY A 655 32.88 -8.43 44.76
CA GLY A 655 31.87 -7.49 45.24
C GLY A 655 32.45 -6.32 46.03
N LEU A 656 31.53 -5.65 46.75
CA LEU A 656 31.71 -4.64 47.83
C LEU A 656 32.11 -3.24 47.32
N THR A 657 31.57 -2.09 47.72
CA THR A 657 30.73 -1.54 48.83
C THR A 657 30.19 -0.16 48.34
N SER A 658 29.15 0.52 48.84
CA SER A 658 28.85 0.94 50.22
C SER A 658 27.46 1.62 50.34
N ASN A 659 26.95 1.60 51.58
CA ASN A 659 25.76 2.25 52.18
C ASN A 659 25.51 3.72 51.75
N GLY A 660 24.33 4.33 51.83
CA GLY A 660 23.09 4.08 52.58
C GLY A 660 22.59 5.45 53.10
N HIS A 661 21.31 5.77 52.86
CA HIS A 661 20.60 6.86 53.54
C HIS A 661 19.12 6.49 53.74
N LEU A 662 18.70 6.58 54.99
CA LEU A 662 17.34 6.36 55.49
C LEU A 662 16.48 7.62 55.23
N ASN A 663 15.20 7.42 54.92
CA ASN A 663 14.13 8.00 55.73
C ASN A 663 12.79 7.33 55.45
N GLY A 664 12.13 6.90 56.52
CA GLY A 664 10.83 6.27 56.50
C GLY A 664 9.67 7.28 56.47
N ASN A 665 8.52 6.79 56.06
CA ASN A 665 7.25 7.19 56.65
C ASN A 665 6.25 6.05 56.44
N GLY A 666 5.83 5.44 57.54
CA GLY A 666 4.75 4.46 57.55
C GLY A 666 3.39 5.15 57.53
N LYS A 667 2.41 4.48 56.91
CA LYS A 667 1.01 4.51 57.38
C LYS A 667 0.37 3.16 57.07
N LYS A 668 -0.12 2.54 58.15
CA LYS A 668 -0.96 1.35 58.19
C LYS A 668 -2.34 1.66 57.62
N SER A 669 -2.93 0.70 56.92
CA SER A 669 -4.36 0.39 57.03
C SER A 669 -4.62 -1.04 56.56
N GLU A 670 -4.76 -1.95 57.52
CA GLU A 670 -5.52 -3.18 57.35
C GLU A 670 -7.00 -2.83 57.24
N THR A 671 -7.74 -3.46 56.34
CA THR A 671 -9.19 -3.58 56.49
C THR A 671 -9.68 -4.92 55.98
N THR A 672 -10.23 -5.62 56.95
CA THR A 672 -10.97 -6.86 57.05
C THR A 672 -11.91 -7.23 55.89
N THR A 673 -11.85 -8.53 55.59
CA THR A 673 -12.86 -9.44 55.06
C THR A 673 -14.32 -9.02 55.24
N THR A 674 -15.15 -9.14 54.20
CA THR A 674 -16.56 -9.54 54.35
C THR A 674 -17.03 -10.35 53.15
N THR A 675 -17.37 -11.61 53.44
CA THR A 675 -17.96 -12.64 52.60
C THR A 675 -19.47 -12.43 52.51
N LEU A 676 -20.06 -12.43 51.32
CA LEU A 676 -21.51 -12.58 51.14
C LEU A 676 -21.81 -13.52 49.96
N LYS A 677 -22.34 -14.70 50.31
CA LYS A 677 -23.10 -15.59 49.41
C LYS A 677 -24.54 -15.06 49.29
N PRO A 678 -25.27 -15.35 48.20
CA PRO A 678 -26.72 -15.50 48.30
C PRO A 678 -27.15 -16.96 48.20
N GLN A 679 -28.23 -17.27 48.93
CA GLN A 679 -28.80 -18.60 49.12
C GLN A 679 -29.63 -19.07 47.94
N ILE A 680 -29.65 -20.40 47.85
CA ILE A 680 -30.56 -21.27 47.11
C ILE A 680 -31.98 -21.14 47.69
N ASN A 681 -32.99 -21.08 46.83
CA ASN A 681 -34.35 -21.48 47.14
C ASN A 681 -34.89 -22.36 46.02
N GLY A 682 -35.22 -23.61 46.35
CA GLY A 682 -35.89 -24.55 45.47
C GLY A 682 -37.29 -24.91 45.98
N LYS A 683 -38.11 -25.45 45.08
CA LYS A 683 -39.19 -26.46 45.25
C LYS A 683 -40.16 -26.40 44.04
N PRO A 684 -40.89 -27.48 43.70
CA PRO A 684 -40.45 -28.85 43.46
C PRO A 684 -40.96 -29.40 42.10
N LEU A 685 -40.39 -30.54 41.68
CA LEU A 685 -40.88 -31.37 40.57
C LEU A 685 -42.18 -32.10 40.92
N LEU A 686 -43.08 -32.22 39.92
CA LEU A 686 -44.14 -33.22 39.83
C LEU A 686 -43.77 -34.20 38.71
N ALA A 687 -43.93 -35.50 39.01
CA ALA A 687 -43.71 -36.63 38.12
C ALA A 687 -45.06 -37.18 37.59
N ALA A 688 -44.99 -37.85 36.45
CA ALA A 688 -45.97 -38.71 35.74
C ALA A 688 -46.02 -38.27 34.25
N ASP A 689 -46.10 -39.11 33.24
CA ASP A 689 -46.11 -40.56 33.10
C ASP A 689 -45.76 -40.84 31.63
N THR A 690 -45.39 -42.09 31.36
CA THR A 690 -45.18 -42.71 30.05
C THR A 690 -46.34 -42.51 29.08
N ASP A 691 -46.06 -42.26 27.79
CA ASP A 691 -46.49 -43.18 26.73
C ASP A 691 -45.95 -42.83 25.33
N ARG A 692 -45.65 -43.90 24.58
CA ARG A 692 -45.37 -43.94 23.14
C ARG A 692 -46.54 -43.37 22.35
N LEU A 693 -46.28 -42.55 21.34
CA LEU A 693 -47.06 -42.52 20.10
C LEU A 693 -46.17 -42.07 18.95
N ASP A 694 -46.01 -43.00 18.01
CA ASP A 694 -45.50 -42.83 16.66
C ASP A 694 -46.60 -42.13 15.85
N LEU A 695 -46.27 -41.09 15.06
CA LEU A 695 -46.92 -40.76 13.79
C LEU A 695 -46.24 -39.55 13.12
N SER A 696 -45.95 -39.77 11.84
CA SER A 696 -45.50 -38.87 10.80
C SER A 696 -46.37 -37.63 10.59
N THR A 697 -45.80 -36.69 9.82
CA THR A 697 -46.39 -35.52 9.12
C THR A 697 -46.79 -34.32 9.99
N GLU A 698 -45.92 -33.30 10.00
CA GLU A 698 -46.27 -31.91 9.67
C GLU A 698 -44.98 -31.08 9.50
N ALA A 699 -44.66 -30.81 8.23
CA ALA A 699 -43.77 -29.73 7.82
C ALA A 699 -44.60 -28.43 7.73
N ASP A 700 -43.89 -27.30 7.78
CA ASP A 700 -44.39 -25.93 7.62
C ASP A 700 -45.08 -25.30 8.83
N THR A 701 -44.29 -24.62 9.67
CA THR A 701 -44.51 -23.22 10.13
C THR A 701 -43.59 -22.87 11.30
N PHE A 702 -42.38 -22.35 11.05
CA PHE A 702 -41.67 -21.54 12.04
C PHE A 702 -40.66 -20.63 11.33
N SER A 703 -41.15 -19.55 10.74
CA SER A 703 -40.36 -18.42 10.24
C SER A 703 -41.26 -17.19 10.14
N GLN A 704 -41.62 -16.60 11.28
CA GLN A 704 -42.11 -15.21 11.41
C GLN A 704 -42.51 -14.96 12.87
N GLN A 705 -41.54 -14.71 13.76
CA GLN A 705 -41.79 -14.02 15.04
C GLN A 705 -40.47 -13.63 15.73
N ALA A 706 -39.74 -12.75 15.09
CA ALA A 706 -38.80 -11.83 15.75
C ALA A 706 -38.46 -10.82 14.67
N TRP A 707 -39.11 -9.66 14.68
CA TRP A 707 -38.74 -8.39 14.03
C TRP A 707 -39.92 -7.41 14.14
N GLU A 708 -40.49 -7.28 15.35
CA GLU A 708 -41.33 -6.15 15.72
C GLU A 708 -41.05 -5.85 17.19
N ASN A 709 -40.28 -4.79 17.43
CA ASN A 709 -40.31 -3.89 18.60
C ASN A 709 -38.93 -3.24 18.78
N GLY A 710 -38.81 -1.97 18.41
CA GLY A 710 -37.62 -1.19 18.75
C GLY A 710 -37.41 0.11 17.98
N ASP A 711 -38.48 0.85 17.68
CA ASP A 711 -38.34 2.26 17.24
C ASP A 711 -39.22 3.13 18.14
N ASN A 712 -38.57 3.86 19.06
CA ASN A 712 -39.04 5.11 19.66
C ASN A 712 -38.02 5.63 20.68
N GLY A 713 -37.45 6.81 20.42
CA GLY A 713 -36.82 7.63 21.47
C GLY A 713 -35.78 8.63 20.98
N ARG A 714 -36.24 9.81 20.53
CA ARG A 714 -35.43 11.03 20.48
C ARG A 714 -35.07 11.48 21.91
N GLY A 715 -33.84 11.94 22.10
CA GLY A 715 -33.32 12.59 23.31
C GLY A 715 -31.84 12.84 23.18
#